data_AF-A0A354USE1-F1
#
_entry.id   AF-A0A354USE1-F1
#
_cell.length_a   1.000
_cell.length_b   1.000
_cell.length_c   1.000
_cell.angle_alpha   90.00
_cell.angle_beta   90.00
_cell.angle_gamma   90.00
#
_symmetry.space_group_name_H-M   'P 1'
#
loop_
_entity.id
_entity.type
_entity.pdbx_description
1 polymer ?
#
loop_
_entity_poly.entity_id
_entity_poly.type
_entity_poly.pdbx_seq_one_letter_code
_entity_poly.pdbx_strand_id
1 'polypeptide(L)'
;MHVRTLARVWLAECYKKVLNDHKEYLMKNKLSKIVVMIMAVVMCLSAFVGCDWITTNVDEDMKQTVATVKISEAVNAEDITKKQLNAGYLSYGYQYVQSYGYTTSKAYSLVLQNLVNNRIIVQQSRVEIARLYNALSDGTESADTEFKKYMKDNTLAGTAKLDAKQSSAEALEKFLSEYEVEQAKYSVRKSINSMIDTYVEDDEEEKEREEVTYTARTTPTEEAEKDYEEWELKTATPTDHEYAVANLTLNEGVDVLKSKYTNKFDLNSAVAKAYKVDYDGKGRKKAYSALVKSLKTAGLIGENESAKDNEFRYAYFEDLYKSQLESALVSRYEDSLIAGVEKTLDGENYDALWDQYKVEYDNQMKTYENDRSAYETALGEVSDTKFVLANPFKGEAYGYVLNLLIGFTDEQSADYSAYSAKKGITEAMKIAYRAKLLENLVAKDQRTSWVQNSYGTYDKTTGKFTFDSKYLVSDDSALSSFIGKVTVKDEDGYVQEDDDGVEETKWQVTDVTSDTIGFDKFYDTYLKTLIGDKKIYEKGDETSIGQATFTDELNDTFNELMFAFSTDTGCLNKTYGYLSTPSNSDYVAEFASAARDVVTKGVGAYTVVATDYGYHIIICTNVISDPYTIDEAGETKFKADVLKEGTIAYKYRNVKVDSVVDSEVSKIANKFISEAKDNEDTVSYNYGAFKDLIEKDDYDSITE
;
A
#
# COMPACT_ATOMS: atom_id res chain seq x y z
N MET A 1 16.08 -30.67 12.21
CA MET A 1 16.35 -30.71 10.75
C MET A 1 15.07 -30.62 9.91
N HIS A 2 13.90 -30.99 10.45
CA HIS A 2 12.57 -30.72 9.85
C HIS A 2 11.97 -29.34 10.25
N VAL A 3 12.80 -28.42 10.76
CA VAL A 3 12.41 -27.12 11.36
C VAL A 3 12.73 -25.94 10.42
N ARG A 4 13.47 -26.16 9.32
CA ARG A 4 13.94 -25.08 8.43
C ARG A 4 12.98 -24.71 7.28
N THR A 5 11.86 -25.41 7.13
CA THR A 5 11.00 -25.33 5.93
C THR A 5 9.67 -24.62 6.16
N LEU A 6 9.24 -24.43 7.41
CA LEU A 6 7.94 -23.80 7.75
C LEU A 6 8.04 -22.29 8.04
N ALA A 7 9.26 -21.77 8.23
CA ALA A 7 9.52 -20.37 8.61
C ALA A 7 9.47 -19.35 7.45
N ARG A 8 9.17 -19.76 6.20
CA ARG A 8 9.04 -18.83 5.06
C ARG A 8 7.60 -18.57 4.63
N VAL A 9 6.67 -19.36 5.15
CA VAL A 9 5.26 -19.45 4.73
C VAL A 9 4.40 -18.30 5.29
N TRP A 10 4.98 -17.41 6.08
CA TRP A 10 4.21 -16.73 7.11
C TRP A 10 4.24 -15.19 6.88
N LEU A 11 5.16 -14.61 6.10
CA LEU A 11 5.42 -13.14 6.05
C LEU A 11 4.58 -12.36 5.02
N ALA A 12 3.63 -13.00 4.33
CA ALA A 12 3.13 -12.51 3.03
C ALA A 12 1.70 -11.98 2.96
N GLU A 13 0.92 -11.90 4.05
CA GLU A 13 -0.55 -12.01 3.88
C GLU A 13 -1.36 -11.07 4.82
N CYS A 14 -0.76 -9.97 5.31
CA CYS A 14 -1.46 -8.94 6.12
C CYS A 14 -2.21 -7.92 5.27
N TYR A 15 -2.25 -8.14 3.97
CA TYR A 15 -3.05 -7.35 3.07
C TYR A 15 -4.45 -7.97 3.01
N LYS A 16 -5.47 -7.11 2.98
CA LYS A 16 -6.94 -7.38 2.95
C LYS A 16 -7.56 -7.36 4.36
N LYS A 17 -8.62 -6.62 4.67
CA LYS A 17 -9.72 -6.07 3.86
C LYS A 17 -10.50 -5.12 4.81
N VAL A 18 -10.97 -3.93 4.44
CA VAL A 18 -12.27 -3.71 3.80
C VAL A 18 -12.23 -2.33 3.11
N LEU A 19 -12.66 -2.33 1.83
CA LEU A 19 -12.74 -1.23 0.85
C LEU A 19 -11.44 -0.90 0.09
N ASN A 20 -11.03 -1.74 -0.89
CA ASN A 20 -10.57 -1.23 -2.21
C ASN A 20 -10.14 -2.23 -3.32
N ASP A 21 -10.49 -3.51 -3.32
CA ASP A 21 -9.90 -4.44 -4.33
C ASP A 21 -10.64 -4.53 -5.67
N HIS A 22 -11.19 -3.40 -6.12
CA HIS A 22 -11.17 -3.03 -7.54
C HIS A 22 -10.30 -1.78 -7.71
N LYS A 23 -9.01 -1.95 -7.44
CA LYS A 23 -8.00 -1.11 -8.03
C LYS A 23 -7.11 -2.05 -8.82
N GLU A 24 -7.14 -1.86 -10.14
CA GLU A 24 -5.92 -1.98 -10.92
C GLU A 24 -4.74 -1.55 -10.06
N TYR A 25 -3.69 -2.36 -10.08
CA TYR A 25 -2.34 -1.93 -9.78
C TYR A 25 -2.15 -0.52 -10.39
N LEU A 26 -2.34 0.49 -9.55
CA LEU A 26 -2.11 1.89 -9.82
C LEU A 26 -1.00 2.23 -8.83
N MET A 27 0.16 1.60 -9.02
CA MET A 27 1.32 2.20 -9.66
C MET A 27 1.70 3.55 -9.01
N LYS A 28 2.98 3.73 -8.70
CA LYS A 28 3.72 5.00 -8.67
C LYS A 28 3.31 5.89 -9.84
N ASN A 29 2.75 5.30 -10.89
CA ASN A 29 2.25 5.93 -12.11
C ASN A 29 0.97 6.78 -11.91
N LYS A 30 1.15 8.02 -11.44
CA LYS A 30 0.13 9.06 -11.26
C LYS A 30 -0.49 9.53 -12.57
N LEU A 31 0.23 9.55 -13.70
CA LEU A 31 -0.35 9.81 -15.03
C LEU A 31 -1.27 8.67 -15.45
N SER A 32 -0.89 7.43 -15.13
CA SER A 32 -1.72 6.25 -15.44
C SER A 32 -3.04 6.26 -14.64
N LYS A 33 -3.03 6.73 -13.38
CA LYS A 33 -4.25 6.97 -12.58
C LYS A 33 -5.25 7.92 -13.25
N ILE A 34 -4.79 8.84 -14.10
CA ILE A 34 -5.66 9.73 -14.87
C ILE A 34 -6.22 8.99 -16.09
N VAL A 35 -5.41 8.16 -16.75
CA VAL A 35 -5.74 7.47 -18.01
C VAL A 35 -6.60 6.21 -17.82
N VAL A 36 -6.53 5.58 -16.65
CA VAL A 36 -7.27 4.37 -16.28
C VAL A 36 -8.72 4.71 -15.87
N MET A 37 -9.60 4.87 -16.86
CA MET A 37 -11.03 5.15 -16.60
C MET A 37 -12.02 4.32 -17.44
N ILE A 38 -11.55 3.38 -18.27
CA ILE A 38 -12.43 2.39 -18.93
C ILE A 38 -12.17 1.04 -18.25
N MET A 39 -12.73 0.85 -17.05
CA MET A 39 -12.70 -0.45 -16.38
C MET A 39 -13.72 -1.43 -16.97
N ALA A 40 -13.54 -2.71 -16.64
CA ALA A 40 -14.50 -3.79 -16.83
C ALA A 40 -15.91 -3.38 -16.36
N VAL A 41 -16.89 -3.27 -17.27
CA VAL A 41 -18.26 -2.89 -16.92
C VAL A 41 -19.03 -4.13 -16.41
N VAL A 42 -19.31 -4.21 -15.11
CA VAL A 42 -20.09 -5.34 -14.57
C VAL A 42 -21.16 -4.96 -13.54
N MET A 43 -20.93 -4.00 -12.64
CA MET A 43 -21.82 -3.88 -11.47
C MET A 43 -23.18 -3.20 -11.71
N CYS A 44 -23.35 -2.44 -12.80
CA CYS A 44 -24.54 -1.57 -12.97
C CYS A 44 -25.55 -2.02 -14.03
N LEU A 45 -25.26 -3.05 -14.85
CA LEU A 45 -26.11 -3.39 -16.00
C LEU A 45 -27.49 -3.96 -15.61
N SER A 46 -27.67 -4.40 -14.36
CA SER A 46 -28.97 -4.87 -13.84
C SER A 46 -29.96 -3.74 -13.52
N ALA A 47 -29.48 -2.49 -13.32
CA ALA A 47 -30.32 -1.34 -12.97
C ALA A 47 -30.97 -0.64 -14.17
N PHE A 48 -30.61 -1.01 -15.41
CA PHE A 48 -31.03 -0.30 -16.63
C PHE A 48 -32.24 -0.90 -17.37
N VAL A 49 -33.07 -1.69 -16.70
CA VAL A 49 -34.31 -2.24 -17.31
C VAL A 49 -35.40 -1.15 -17.53
N GLY A 50 -35.11 0.14 -17.34
CA GLY A 50 -36.14 1.20 -17.25
C GLY A 50 -36.03 2.41 -18.18
N CYS A 51 -34.98 2.60 -18.98
CA CYS A 51 -34.94 3.71 -19.93
C CYS A 51 -35.25 3.19 -21.33
N ASP A 52 -36.36 3.63 -21.93
CA ASP A 52 -36.75 3.35 -23.32
C ASP A 52 -35.67 3.88 -24.29
N TRP A 53 -34.58 3.14 -24.46
CA TRP A 53 -33.56 3.40 -25.48
C TRP A 53 -33.94 2.62 -26.75
N ILE A 54 -35.15 2.87 -27.26
CA ILE A 54 -35.59 2.37 -28.55
C ILE A 54 -35.44 3.50 -29.56
N THR A 55 -34.22 3.67 -30.06
CA THR A 55 -34.02 4.26 -31.38
C THR A 55 -33.78 3.13 -32.37
N THR A 56 -34.33 3.25 -33.57
CA THR A 56 -34.26 2.22 -34.63
C THR A 56 -32.83 1.94 -35.15
N ASN A 57 -31.79 2.53 -34.57
CA ASN A 57 -30.38 2.34 -34.97
C ASN A 57 -29.37 2.68 -33.85
N VAL A 58 -29.41 1.94 -32.73
CA VAL A 58 -28.49 2.13 -31.58
C VAL A 58 -27.02 1.96 -31.99
N ASP A 59 -26.72 1.01 -32.88
CA ASP A 59 -25.37 0.74 -33.36
C ASP A 59 -24.74 1.94 -34.10
N GLU A 60 -25.48 2.61 -34.98
CA GLU A 60 -24.99 3.81 -35.67
C GLU A 60 -24.96 5.04 -34.75
N ASP A 61 -25.85 5.14 -33.76
CA ASP A 61 -25.83 6.22 -32.78
C ASP A 61 -24.58 6.13 -31.87
N MET A 62 -24.25 4.93 -31.38
CA MET A 62 -23.08 4.71 -30.52
C MET A 62 -21.74 4.91 -31.24
N LYS A 63 -21.70 4.80 -32.57
CA LYS A 63 -20.51 5.07 -33.39
C LYS A 63 -20.24 6.56 -33.62
N GLN A 64 -21.18 7.44 -33.30
CA GLN A 64 -20.99 8.86 -33.56
C GLN A 64 -19.80 9.40 -32.77
N THR A 65 -18.95 10.17 -33.46
CA THR A 65 -17.84 10.91 -32.84
C THR A 65 -18.41 12.04 -31.99
N VAL A 66 -18.12 12.02 -30.70
CA VAL A 66 -18.51 13.07 -29.73
C VAL A 66 -17.42 14.12 -29.56
N ALA A 67 -16.16 13.72 -29.68
CA ALA A 67 -15.02 14.63 -29.72
C ALA A 67 -13.89 14.06 -30.58
N THR A 68 -13.07 14.91 -31.17
CA THR A 68 -11.85 14.54 -31.90
C THR A 68 -10.68 15.29 -31.29
N VAL A 69 -9.58 14.58 -31.01
CA VAL A 69 -8.38 15.15 -30.40
C VAL A 69 -7.17 15.01 -31.33
N LYS A 70 -6.44 16.11 -31.54
CA LYS A 70 -5.16 16.13 -32.27
C LYS A 70 -4.21 17.15 -31.64
N ILE A 71 -3.26 16.68 -30.83
CA ILE A 71 -2.34 17.58 -30.10
C ILE A 71 -1.31 18.29 -31.00
N SER A 72 -0.96 17.72 -32.16
CA SER A 72 0.03 18.29 -33.09
C SER A 72 0.06 17.52 -34.43
N GLU A 73 0.90 17.94 -35.37
CA GLU A 73 1.16 17.21 -36.62
C GLU A 73 1.98 15.91 -36.44
N ALA A 74 2.54 15.68 -35.25
CA ALA A 74 3.25 14.45 -34.91
C ALA A 74 2.32 13.24 -34.69
N VAL A 75 1.02 13.50 -34.54
CA VAL A 75 0.00 12.47 -34.31
C VAL A 75 -1.15 12.62 -35.32
N ASN A 76 -1.92 11.55 -35.49
CA ASN A 76 -3.18 11.59 -36.22
C ASN A 76 -4.30 12.09 -35.31
N ALA A 77 -5.36 12.64 -35.90
CA ALA A 77 -6.58 12.92 -35.16
C ALA A 77 -7.20 11.61 -34.67
N GLU A 78 -7.63 11.58 -33.42
CA GLU A 78 -8.25 10.41 -32.79
C GLU A 78 -9.61 10.78 -32.23
N ASP A 79 -10.62 9.98 -32.58
CA ASP A 79 -11.99 10.19 -32.20
C ASP A 79 -12.31 9.55 -30.85
N ILE A 80 -13.15 10.23 -30.08
CA ILE A 80 -13.88 9.72 -28.93
C ILE A 80 -15.31 9.51 -29.40
N THR A 81 -15.78 8.27 -29.25
CA THR A 81 -17.12 7.85 -29.70
C THR A 81 -18.14 7.94 -28.57
N LYS A 82 -19.42 8.04 -28.92
CA LYS A 82 -20.53 7.99 -27.96
C LYS A 82 -20.53 6.69 -27.16
N LYS A 83 -20.09 5.58 -27.77
CA LYS A 83 -19.85 4.30 -27.09
C LYS A 83 -18.87 4.43 -25.91
N GLN A 84 -17.74 5.09 -26.11
CA GLN A 84 -16.73 5.28 -25.06
C GLN A 84 -17.26 6.20 -23.95
N LEU A 85 -17.99 7.25 -24.31
CA LEU A 85 -18.68 8.12 -23.34
C LEU A 85 -19.68 7.33 -22.49
N ASN A 86 -20.49 6.47 -23.11
CA ASN A 86 -21.43 5.63 -22.38
C ASN A 86 -20.73 4.57 -21.52
N ALA A 87 -19.67 3.94 -22.02
CA ALA A 87 -18.87 2.99 -21.26
C ALA A 87 -18.26 3.63 -20.01
N GLY A 88 -17.71 4.84 -20.12
CA GLY A 88 -17.17 5.59 -18.98
C GLY A 88 -18.25 5.95 -17.95
N TYR A 89 -19.44 6.34 -18.39
CA TYR A 89 -20.56 6.59 -17.47
C TYR A 89 -20.99 5.34 -16.71
N LEU A 90 -21.13 4.20 -17.41
CA LEU A 90 -21.49 2.93 -16.80
C LEU A 90 -20.40 2.38 -15.87
N SER A 91 -19.14 2.68 -16.18
CA SER A 91 -17.97 2.26 -15.39
C SER A 91 -17.84 3.05 -14.09
N TYR A 92 -17.84 4.38 -14.15
CA TYR A 92 -17.57 5.23 -12.99
C TYR A 92 -18.44 6.48 -12.90
N GLY A 93 -18.95 7.00 -14.02
CA GLY A 93 -19.77 8.21 -14.04
C GLY A 93 -21.02 8.13 -13.15
N TYR A 94 -21.69 6.97 -13.14
CA TYR A 94 -22.90 6.73 -12.35
C TYR A 94 -22.69 6.90 -10.83
N GLN A 95 -21.50 6.58 -10.32
CA GLN A 95 -21.17 6.75 -8.90
C GLN A 95 -21.24 8.21 -8.46
N TYR A 96 -20.94 9.17 -9.35
CA TYR A 96 -21.11 10.59 -9.06
C TYR A 96 -22.57 10.98 -8.87
N VAL A 97 -23.51 10.30 -9.55
CA VAL A 97 -24.94 10.51 -9.36
C VAL A 97 -25.41 9.93 -8.03
N GLN A 98 -25.04 8.68 -7.72
CA GLN A 98 -25.49 8.00 -6.50
C GLN A 98 -24.88 8.57 -5.22
N SER A 99 -23.57 8.79 -5.22
CA SER A 99 -22.80 9.06 -3.99
C SER A 99 -22.48 10.54 -3.80
N TYR A 100 -22.51 11.34 -4.87
CA TYR A 100 -22.10 12.75 -4.86
C TYR A 100 -23.20 13.72 -5.33
N GLY A 101 -24.41 13.22 -5.62
CA GLY A 101 -25.58 14.03 -5.97
C GLY A 101 -25.46 14.79 -7.30
N TYR A 102 -24.62 14.33 -8.23
CA TYR A 102 -24.52 14.93 -9.56
C TYR A 102 -25.79 14.66 -10.37
N THR A 103 -26.14 15.57 -11.27
CA THR A 103 -27.10 15.25 -12.33
C THR A 103 -26.47 14.26 -13.31
N THR A 104 -27.29 13.49 -14.02
CA THR A 104 -26.81 12.60 -15.08
C THR A 104 -26.01 13.35 -16.15
N SER A 105 -26.49 14.53 -16.56
CA SER A 105 -25.80 15.40 -17.53
C SER A 105 -24.41 15.83 -17.04
N LYS A 106 -24.30 16.31 -15.79
CA LYS A 106 -23.03 16.69 -15.20
C LYS A 106 -22.06 15.51 -15.08
N ALA A 107 -22.56 14.32 -14.77
CA ALA A 107 -21.75 13.11 -14.74
C ALA A 107 -21.24 12.73 -16.14
N TYR A 108 -22.07 12.77 -17.19
CA TYR A 108 -21.61 12.57 -18.58
C TYR A 108 -20.61 13.65 -19.03
N SER A 109 -20.83 14.90 -18.64
CA SER A 109 -19.90 16.03 -18.89
C SER A 109 -18.52 15.76 -18.30
N LEU A 110 -18.46 15.34 -17.02
CA LEU A 110 -17.21 14.95 -16.38
C LEU A 110 -16.53 13.75 -17.08
N VAL A 111 -17.31 12.74 -17.47
CA VAL A 111 -16.78 11.58 -18.20
C VAL A 111 -16.18 12.01 -19.54
N LEU A 112 -16.87 12.87 -20.31
CA LEU A 112 -16.36 13.38 -21.58
C LEU A 112 -15.07 14.17 -21.40
N GLN A 113 -15.01 15.07 -20.41
CA GLN A 113 -13.81 15.83 -20.09
C GLN A 113 -12.63 14.92 -19.74
N ASN A 114 -12.88 13.89 -18.93
CA ASN A 114 -11.85 12.91 -18.57
C ASN A 114 -11.37 12.12 -19.80
N LEU A 115 -12.27 11.68 -20.69
CA LEU A 115 -11.88 10.98 -21.91
C LEU A 115 -11.03 11.86 -22.84
N VAL A 116 -11.36 13.15 -22.97
CA VAL A 116 -10.56 14.13 -23.73
C VAL A 116 -9.17 14.31 -23.12
N ASN A 117 -9.09 14.54 -21.81
CA ASN A 117 -7.82 14.69 -21.09
C ASN A 117 -6.95 13.43 -21.25
N ASN A 118 -7.56 12.24 -21.16
CA ASN A 118 -6.86 10.97 -21.33
C ASN A 118 -6.29 10.83 -22.74
N ARG A 119 -7.05 11.21 -23.76
CA ARG A 119 -6.60 11.18 -25.16
C ARG A 119 -5.44 12.14 -25.40
N ILE A 120 -5.45 13.33 -24.79
CA ILE A 120 -4.34 14.29 -24.84
C ILE A 120 -3.09 13.68 -24.22
N ILE A 121 -3.20 13.14 -22.99
CA ILE A 121 -2.06 12.54 -22.27
C ILE A 121 -1.48 11.36 -23.07
N VAL A 122 -2.32 10.46 -23.58
CA VAL A 122 -1.88 9.30 -24.38
C VAL A 122 -1.15 9.74 -25.65
N GLN A 123 -1.66 10.74 -26.38
CA GLN A 123 -0.97 11.24 -27.57
C GLN A 123 0.38 11.86 -27.22
N GLN A 124 0.48 12.61 -26.11
CA GLN A 124 1.73 13.22 -25.65
C GLN A 124 2.76 12.15 -25.22
N SER A 125 2.34 11.16 -24.42
CA SER A 125 3.19 10.03 -24.03
C SER A 125 3.71 9.29 -25.26
N ARG A 126 2.89 9.09 -26.29
CA ARG A 126 3.32 8.43 -27.53
C ARG A 126 4.39 9.25 -28.27
N VAL A 127 4.23 10.57 -28.34
CA VAL A 127 5.23 11.47 -28.96
C VAL A 127 6.55 11.40 -28.20
N GLU A 128 6.53 11.50 -26.87
CA GLU A 128 7.74 11.53 -26.06
C GLU A 128 8.47 10.18 -26.05
N ILE A 129 7.75 9.07 -25.92
CA ILE A 129 8.32 7.73 -25.99
C ILE A 129 8.91 7.46 -27.38
N ALA A 130 8.21 7.83 -28.47
CA ALA A 130 8.76 7.70 -29.82
C ALA A 130 10.05 8.52 -29.98
N ARG A 131 10.06 9.77 -29.50
CA ARG A 131 11.23 10.66 -29.55
C ARG A 131 12.41 10.04 -28.81
N LEU A 132 12.21 9.63 -27.56
CA LEU A 132 13.26 9.09 -26.69
C LEU A 132 13.84 7.80 -27.27
N TYR A 133 12.98 6.82 -27.62
CA TYR A 133 13.43 5.55 -28.18
C TYR A 133 14.18 5.71 -29.50
N ASN A 134 13.66 6.56 -30.41
CA ASN A 134 14.32 6.80 -31.68
C ASN A 134 15.69 7.47 -31.49
N ALA A 135 15.83 8.39 -30.53
CA ALA A 135 17.10 9.02 -30.20
C ALA A 135 18.12 8.02 -29.61
N LEU A 136 17.67 7.14 -28.70
CA LEU A 136 18.49 6.06 -28.14
C LEU A 136 18.94 5.03 -29.19
N SER A 137 18.07 4.75 -30.17
CA SER A 137 18.31 3.83 -31.28
C SER A 137 19.27 4.41 -32.31
N ASP A 138 19.12 5.70 -32.64
CA ASP A 138 20.00 6.43 -33.54
C ASP A 138 21.36 6.78 -32.88
N GLY A 139 21.47 6.63 -31.56
CA GLY A 139 22.67 6.98 -30.79
C GLY A 139 22.86 8.48 -30.58
N THR A 140 21.82 9.29 -30.82
CA THR A 140 21.82 10.74 -30.56
C THR A 140 21.55 11.07 -29.10
N GLU A 141 21.01 10.11 -28.34
CA GLU A 141 20.89 10.16 -26.88
C GLU A 141 21.59 8.94 -26.24
N SER A 142 22.26 9.15 -25.10
CA SER A 142 22.92 8.08 -24.35
C SER A 142 21.95 7.34 -23.44
N ALA A 143 22.10 6.01 -23.35
CA ALA A 143 21.40 5.18 -22.37
C ALA A 143 22.09 5.27 -20.99
N ASP A 144 21.97 6.44 -20.36
CA ASP A 144 22.67 6.81 -19.14
C ASP A 144 21.94 6.45 -17.83
N THR A 145 20.64 6.12 -17.91
CA THR A 145 19.86 5.59 -16.79
C THR A 145 19.53 4.11 -16.97
N GLU A 146 19.17 3.41 -15.88
CA GLU A 146 18.72 2.01 -15.96
C GLU A 146 17.46 1.87 -16.80
N PHE A 147 16.48 2.76 -16.60
CA PHE A 147 15.29 2.85 -17.44
C PHE A 147 15.63 2.97 -18.94
N LYS A 148 16.51 3.89 -19.34
CA LYS A 148 16.83 4.08 -20.78
C LYS A 148 17.54 2.86 -21.39
N LYS A 149 18.41 2.20 -20.63
CA LYS A 149 19.04 0.94 -21.05
C LYS A 149 17.97 -0.14 -21.24
N TYR A 150 17.12 -0.31 -20.23
CA TYR A 150 16.02 -1.26 -20.26
C TYR A 150 15.09 -1.03 -21.46
N MET A 151 14.62 0.21 -21.62
CA MET A 151 13.74 0.62 -22.71
C MET A 151 14.37 0.31 -24.08
N LYS A 152 15.64 0.68 -24.29
CA LYS A 152 16.34 0.42 -25.54
C LYS A 152 16.41 -1.07 -25.87
N ASP A 153 16.68 -1.89 -24.87
CA ASP A 153 16.94 -3.33 -25.06
C ASP A 153 15.68 -4.19 -25.09
N ASN A 154 14.57 -3.72 -24.49
CA ASN A 154 13.35 -4.52 -24.28
C ASN A 154 12.12 -4.01 -25.05
N THR A 155 12.19 -2.86 -25.72
CA THR A 155 11.07 -2.35 -26.55
C THR A 155 10.89 -3.20 -27.82
N LEU A 156 9.65 -3.61 -28.09
CA LEU A 156 9.30 -4.54 -29.19
C LEU A 156 9.50 -3.98 -30.60
N ALA A 157 9.75 -2.68 -30.76
CA ALA A 157 10.16 -2.08 -32.04
C ALA A 157 11.49 -2.63 -32.58
N GLY A 158 12.37 -3.17 -31.71
CA GLY A 158 13.64 -3.77 -32.09
C GLY A 158 14.63 -2.76 -32.70
N THR A 159 14.74 -2.71 -34.02
CA THR A 159 15.56 -1.72 -34.75
C THR A 159 14.73 -0.75 -35.59
N ALA A 160 13.40 -0.93 -35.62
CA ALA A 160 12.49 -0.07 -36.36
C ALA A 160 12.23 1.23 -35.59
N LYS A 161 12.02 2.35 -36.31
CA LYS A 161 11.61 3.60 -35.67
C LYS A 161 10.15 3.55 -35.24
N LEU A 162 9.88 4.15 -34.09
CA LEU A 162 8.53 4.39 -33.60
C LEU A 162 7.92 5.61 -34.29
N ASP A 163 6.64 5.50 -34.65
CA ASP A 163 5.86 6.56 -35.27
C ASP A 163 4.64 6.89 -34.39
N ALA A 164 4.63 8.09 -33.81
CA ALA A 164 3.56 8.54 -32.92
C ALA A 164 2.20 8.71 -33.63
N LYS A 165 2.15 8.67 -34.97
CA LYS A 165 0.89 8.66 -35.71
C LYS A 165 0.14 7.34 -35.62
N GLN A 166 0.81 6.25 -35.27
CA GLN A 166 0.20 4.93 -35.20
C GLN A 166 -0.44 4.71 -33.83
N SER A 167 -1.74 4.40 -33.80
CA SER A 167 -2.53 4.26 -32.58
C SER A 167 -3.33 2.96 -32.51
N SER A 168 -3.11 2.02 -33.44
CA SER A 168 -3.71 0.68 -33.34
C SER A 168 -3.07 -0.11 -32.20
N ALA A 169 -3.75 -1.15 -31.71
CA ALA A 169 -3.20 -2.00 -30.66
C ALA A 169 -1.84 -2.60 -31.09
N GLU A 170 -1.74 -3.11 -32.32
CA GLU A 170 -0.51 -3.71 -32.86
C GLU A 170 0.63 -2.69 -33.00
N ALA A 171 0.29 -1.41 -33.21
CA ALA A 171 1.28 -0.36 -33.25
C ALA A 171 1.76 0.02 -31.84
N LEU A 172 0.84 0.12 -30.87
CA LEU A 172 1.14 0.43 -29.47
C LEU A 172 2.00 -0.65 -28.82
N GLU A 173 1.79 -1.93 -29.14
CA GLU A 173 2.67 -3.02 -28.67
C GLU A 173 4.16 -2.73 -28.96
N LYS A 174 4.48 -2.10 -30.10
CA LYS A 174 5.87 -1.78 -30.45
C LYS A 174 6.51 -0.74 -29.53
N PHE A 175 5.71 0.08 -28.86
CA PHE A 175 6.20 1.06 -27.88
C PHE A 175 6.53 0.43 -26.53
N LEU A 176 6.12 -0.82 -26.31
CA LEU A 176 6.12 -1.52 -25.04
C LEU A 176 7.13 -2.68 -25.03
N SER A 177 7.34 -3.28 -23.86
CA SER A 177 8.08 -4.53 -23.68
C SER A 177 7.15 -5.72 -23.86
N GLU A 178 7.73 -6.91 -24.05
CA GLU A 178 6.94 -8.15 -24.07
C GLU A 178 6.15 -8.35 -22.78
N TYR A 179 6.74 -8.00 -21.63
CA TYR A 179 6.09 -8.15 -20.33
C TYR A 179 4.89 -7.21 -20.19
N GLU A 180 5.02 -5.92 -20.50
CA GLU A 180 3.92 -4.96 -20.45
C GLU A 180 2.76 -5.36 -21.37
N VAL A 181 3.08 -5.84 -22.58
CA VAL A 181 2.06 -6.34 -23.52
C VAL A 181 1.32 -7.56 -22.96
N GLU A 182 2.03 -8.51 -22.37
CA GLU A 182 1.39 -9.68 -21.75
C GLU A 182 0.61 -9.32 -20.49
N GLN A 183 1.05 -8.33 -19.69
CA GLN A 183 0.29 -7.78 -18.57
C GLN A 183 -0.99 -7.09 -19.04
N ALA A 184 -0.93 -6.29 -20.10
CA ALA A 184 -2.12 -5.68 -20.68
C ALA A 184 -3.15 -6.73 -21.13
N LYS A 185 -2.70 -7.83 -21.78
CA LYS A 185 -3.59 -8.96 -22.13
C LYS A 185 -4.13 -9.66 -20.89
N TYR A 186 -3.27 -9.93 -19.90
CA TYR A 186 -3.66 -10.55 -18.63
C TYR A 186 -4.78 -9.76 -17.93
N SER A 187 -4.64 -8.43 -17.82
CA SER A 187 -5.65 -7.55 -17.23
C SER A 187 -7.00 -7.66 -17.95
N VAL A 188 -7.00 -7.70 -19.29
CA VAL A 188 -8.25 -7.90 -20.06
C VAL A 188 -8.84 -9.28 -19.82
N ARG A 189 -8.02 -10.35 -19.82
CA ARG A 189 -8.50 -11.73 -19.59
C ARG A 189 -9.11 -11.86 -18.19
N LYS A 190 -8.44 -11.33 -17.16
CA LYS A 190 -8.91 -11.35 -15.76
C LYS A 190 -10.22 -10.57 -15.64
N SER A 191 -10.27 -9.38 -16.24
CA SER A 191 -11.47 -8.55 -16.34
C SER A 191 -12.65 -9.34 -16.93
N ILE A 192 -12.47 -9.99 -18.09
CA ILE A 192 -13.52 -10.81 -18.72
C ILE A 192 -13.97 -11.95 -17.79
N ASN A 193 -13.04 -12.66 -17.14
CA ASN A 193 -13.39 -13.71 -16.18
C ASN A 193 -14.26 -13.18 -15.05
N SER A 194 -13.85 -12.08 -14.41
CA SER A 194 -14.66 -11.44 -13.35
C SER A 194 -16.05 -11.01 -13.85
N MET A 195 -16.17 -10.55 -15.10
CA MET A 195 -17.49 -10.27 -15.70
C MET A 195 -18.33 -11.53 -15.86
N ILE A 196 -17.72 -12.65 -16.30
CA ILE A 196 -18.41 -13.93 -16.45
C ILE A 196 -18.90 -14.41 -15.09
N ASP A 197 -18.05 -14.32 -14.07
CA ASP A 197 -18.33 -14.81 -12.71
C ASP A 197 -19.58 -14.15 -12.12
N THR A 198 -19.82 -12.87 -12.41
CA THR A 198 -21.05 -12.17 -11.96
C THR A 198 -22.35 -12.71 -12.58
N TYR A 199 -22.28 -13.45 -13.69
CA TYR A 199 -23.44 -14.08 -14.34
C TYR A 199 -23.51 -15.59 -14.12
N VAL A 200 -22.57 -16.16 -13.36
CA VAL A 200 -22.69 -17.55 -12.92
C VAL A 200 -23.83 -17.59 -11.90
N GLU A 201 -24.86 -18.40 -12.19
CA GLU A 201 -25.93 -18.64 -11.23
C GLU A 201 -25.36 -19.58 -10.16
N ASP A 202 -25.28 -19.11 -8.91
CA ASP A 202 -24.89 -19.94 -7.77
C ASP A 202 -25.93 -21.07 -7.59
N ASP A 203 -25.59 -22.26 -8.07
CA ASP A 203 -26.32 -23.50 -7.75
C ASP A 203 -25.92 -24.03 -6.35
N GLU A 204 -24.98 -23.37 -5.67
CA GLU A 204 -24.54 -23.71 -4.32
C GLU A 204 -25.17 -22.74 -3.31
N GLU A 205 -25.96 -23.28 -2.38
CA GLU A 205 -26.24 -22.60 -1.12
C GLU A 205 -24.90 -22.44 -0.38
N GLU A 206 -24.15 -21.37 -0.69
CA GLU A 206 -23.16 -20.89 0.24
C GLU A 206 -23.93 -20.57 1.53
N LYS A 207 -23.70 -21.38 2.55
CA LYS A 207 -24.11 -21.01 3.89
C LYS A 207 -23.29 -19.78 4.24
N GLU A 208 -23.85 -18.59 3.99
CA GLU A 208 -23.37 -17.33 4.54
C GLU A 208 -23.13 -17.57 6.04
N ARG A 209 -21.87 -17.76 6.41
CA ARG A 209 -21.46 -17.78 7.81
C ARG A 209 -21.24 -16.31 8.14
N GLU A 210 -22.09 -15.75 9.01
CA GLU A 210 -21.92 -14.38 9.50
C GLU A 210 -20.49 -14.22 10.01
N GLU A 211 -19.68 -13.47 9.27
CA GLU A 211 -18.32 -13.12 9.65
C GLU A 211 -18.41 -11.98 10.67
N VAL A 212 -18.29 -12.33 11.95
CA VAL A 212 -18.19 -11.33 13.02
C VAL A 212 -16.75 -10.86 13.04
N THR A 213 -16.47 -9.74 12.38
CA THR A 213 -15.17 -9.08 12.46
C THR A 213 -15.07 -8.32 13.78
N TYR A 214 -14.01 -8.59 14.53
CA TYR A 214 -13.69 -7.84 15.76
C TYR A 214 -12.66 -6.78 15.40
N THR A 215 -12.73 -5.59 15.99
CA THR A 215 -11.65 -4.60 15.83
C THR A 215 -10.35 -5.21 16.36
N ALA A 216 -9.47 -5.60 15.44
CA ALA A 216 -8.20 -6.22 15.79
C ALA A 216 -7.26 -5.18 16.43
N ARG A 217 -6.51 -5.63 17.45
CA ARG A 217 -5.30 -4.94 17.89
C ARG A 217 -4.37 -4.75 16.70
N THR A 218 -3.72 -3.60 16.60
CA THR A 218 -2.77 -3.29 15.53
C THR A 218 -1.61 -4.28 15.49
N THR A 219 -1.03 -4.52 14.31
CA THR A 219 0.10 -5.44 14.08
C THR A 219 1.41 -4.69 13.83
N PRO A 220 2.57 -5.26 14.20
CA PRO A 220 3.88 -4.60 14.13
C PRO A 220 4.44 -4.44 12.70
N THR A 221 3.91 -5.18 11.74
CA THR A 221 4.45 -5.42 10.39
C THR A 221 3.49 -4.96 9.30
N GLU A 222 2.66 -3.94 9.57
CA GLU A 222 1.86 -3.32 8.52
C GLU A 222 2.78 -2.52 7.59
N GLU A 223 3.51 -3.22 6.72
CA GLU A 223 4.34 -2.62 5.67
C GLU A 223 3.44 -2.18 4.53
N ALA A 224 3.67 -0.97 4.03
CA ALA A 224 3.05 -0.53 2.79
C ALA A 224 3.54 -1.41 1.62
N GLU A 225 2.63 -1.88 0.78
CA GLU A 225 3.00 -2.59 -0.45
C GLU A 225 3.98 -1.75 -1.26
N LYS A 226 5.15 -2.33 -1.55
CA LYS A 226 6.13 -1.71 -2.43
C LYS A 226 5.65 -1.85 -3.87
N ASP A 227 5.47 -0.72 -4.54
CA ASP A 227 5.27 -0.70 -5.98
C ASP A 227 6.62 -0.81 -6.70
N TYR A 228 6.73 -1.85 -7.53
CA TYR A 228 7.96 -2.18 -8.25
C TYR A 228 7.87 -1.70 -9.70
N GLU A 229 8.90 -1.01 -10.15
CA GLU A 229 9.09 -0.77 -11.57
C GLU A 229 9.43 -2.09 -12.29
N GLU A 230 9.12 -2.20 -13.58
CA GLU A 230 9.28 -3.45 -14.34
C GLU A 230 10.70 -4.03 -14.24
N TRP A 231 11.71 -3.17 -14.23
CA TRP A 231 13.11 -3.57 -14.12
C TRP A 231 13.51 -3.95 -12.68
N GLU A 232 12.85 -3.43 -11.64
CA GLU A 232 13.05 -3.83 -10.24
C GLU A 232 12.51 -5.25 -9.99
N LEU A 233 11.47 -5.67 -10.71
CA LEU A 233 10.92 -7.03 -10.62
C LEU A 233 11.95 -8.12 -10.96
N LYS A 234 12.99 -7.79 -11.72
CA LYS A 234 14.06 -8.74 -12.08
C LYS A 234 15.00 -9.06 -10.93
N THR A 235 15.03 -8.21 -9.89
CA THR A 235 15.85 -8.42 -8.69
C THR A 235 15.01 -8.77 -7.46
N ALA A 236 13.72 -8.43 -7.45
CA ALA A 236 12.77 -8.79 -6.40
C ALA A 236 12.50 -10.31 -6.37
N THR A 237 12.51 -10.91 -5.18
CA THR A 237 12.18 -12.33 -4.98
C THR A 237 10.68 -12.50 -4.73
N PRO A 238 10.00 -13.49 -5.34
CA PRO A 238 8.59 -13.74 -5.06
C PRO A 238 8.35 -14.28 -3.64
N THR A 239 7.19 -13.98 -3.07
CA THR A 239 6.73 -14.50 -1.78
C THR A 239 6.09 -15.88 -1.94
N ASP A 240 5.93 -16.60 -0.83
CA ASP A 240 5.27 -17.91 -0.82
C ASP A 240 3.81 -17.83 -1.30
N HIS A 241 3.10 -16.75 -0.95
CA HIS A 241 1.74 -16.47 -1.45
C HIS A 241 1.73 -16.25 -2.97
N GLU A 242 2.65 -15.44 -3.50
CA GLU A 242 2.75 -15.19 -4.95
C GLU A 242 2.98 -16.49 -5.73
N TYR A 243 3.73 -17.45 -5.18
CA TYR A 243 3.85 -18.79 -5.78
C TYR A 243 2.57 -19.61 -5.68
N ALA A 244 1.82 -19.52 -4.59
CA ALA A 244 0.54 -20.21 -4.42
C ALA A 244 -0.49 -19.70 -5.45
N VAL A 245 -0.61 -18.37 -5.58
CA VAL A 245 -1.44 -17.72 -6.61
C VAL A 245 -1.00 -18.12 -8.01
N ALA A 246 0.30 -18.09 -8.30
CA ALA A 246 0.84 -18.51 -9.59
C ALA A 246 0.52 -19.98 -9.91
N ASN A 247 0.49 -20.85 -8.89
CA ASN A 247 0.15 -22.26 -9.06
C ASN A 247 -1.30 -22.48 -9.49
N LEU A 248 -2.25 -21.62 -9.10
CA LEU A 248 -3.63 -21.69 -9.58
C LEU A 248 -3.72 -21.54 -11.11
N THR A 249 -2.82 -20.75 -11.70
CA THR A 249 -2.77 -20.54 -13.16
C THR A 249 -1.85 -21.54 -13.87
N LEU A 250 -0.66 -21.79 -13.31
CA LEU A 250 0.37 -22.60 -13.97
C LEU A 250 0.21 -24.10 -13.73
N ASN A 251 -0.39 -24.49 -12.61
CA ASN A 251 -0.63 -25.88 -12.20
C ASN A 251 0.63 -26.77 -12.27
N GLU A 252 1.78 -26.24 -11.83
CA GLU A 252 3.08 -26.93 -11.85
C GLU A 252 3.54 -27.43 -10.46
N GLY A 253 2.90 -27.00 -9.39
CA GLY A 253 3.28 -27.21 -7.99
C GLY A 253 4.23 -26.12 -7.45
N VAL A 254 3.97 -25.64 -6.24
CA VAL A 254 4.70 -24.51 -5.61
C VAL A 254 6.21 -24.72 -5.54
N ASP A 255 6.69 -25.91 -5.17
CA ASP A 255 8.13 -26.21 -5.08
C ASP A 255 8.84 -26.20 -6.45
N VAL A 256 8.12 -26.59 -7.51
CA VAL A 256 8.61 -26.54 -8.89
C VAL A 256 8.73 -25.08 -9.33
N LEU A 257 7.72 -24.26 -9.04
CA LEU A 257 7.72 -22.83 -9.34
C LEU A 257 8.87 -22.10 -8.65
N LYS A 258 9.10 -22.34 -7.35
CA LYS A 258 10.23 -21.78 -6.57
C LYS A 258 11.59 -22.11 -7.18
N SER A 259 11.73 -23.31 -7.75
CA SER A 259 12.97 -23.75 -8.39
C SER A 259 13.18 -23.15 -9.78
N LYS A 260 12.10 -22.83 -10.49
CA LYS A 260 12.10 -22.35 -11.88
C LYS A 260 12.15 -20.84 -11.99
N TYR A 261 11.48 -20.13 -11.07
CA TYR A 261 11.33 -18.68 -11.09
C TYR A 261 11.89 -18.09 -9.81
N THR A 262 13.08 -17.48 -9.87
CA THR A 262 13.76 -16.91 -8.69
C THR A 262 13.49 -15.41 -8.50
N ASN A 263 12.86 -14.76 -9.46
CA ASN A 263 12.50 -13.35 -9.42
C ASN A 263 11.02 -13.15 -9.79
N LYS A 264 10.43 -12.02 -9.37
CA LYS A 264 9.02 -11.69 -9.62
C LYS A 264 8.73 -11.50 -11.11
N PHE A 265 9.66 -10.93 -11.86
CA PHE A 265 9.49 -10.69 -13.30
C PHE A 265 9.19 -11.98 -14.09
N ASP A 266 10.01 -13.01 -13.92
CA ASP A 266 9.87 -14.26 -14.67
C ASP A 266 8.61 -15.04 -14.26
N LEU A 267 8.27 -15.04 -12.96
CA LEU A 267 7.04 -15.66 -12.45
C LEU A 267 5.80 -14.96 -13.02
N ASN A 268 5.74 -13.63 -12.90
CA ASN A 268 4.61 -12.85 -13.38
C ASN A 268 4.47 -12.94 -14.90
N SER A 269 5.58 -12.96 -15.64
CA SER A 269 5.57 -13.17 -17.10
C SER A 269 4.98 -14.53 -17.46
N ALA A 270 5.36 -15.59 -16.74
CA ALA A 270 4.82 -16.93 -16.97
C ALA A 270 3.32 -17.01 -16.68
N VAL A 271 2.87 -16.44 -15.56
CA VAL A 271 1.45 -16.38 -15.17
C VAL A 271 0.65 -15.62 -16.23
N ALA A 272 1.07 -14.41 -16.60
CA ALA A 272 0.38 -13.58 -17.58
C ALA A 272 0.20 -14.29 -18.93
N LYS A 273 1.26 -14.99 -19.40
CA LYS A 273 1.24 -15.78 -20.64
C LYS A 273 0.31 -17.00 -20.55
N ALA A 274 0.30 -17.68 -19.41
CA ALA A 274 -0.48 -18.88 -19.20
C ALA A 274 -1.97 -18.60 -18.98
N TYR A 275 -2.31 -17.48 -18.33
CA TYR A 275 -3.69 -17.11 -18.01
C TYR A 275 -4.56 -16.99 -19.28
N LYS A 276 -5.80 -17.45 -19.19
CA LYS A 276 -6.79 -17.45 -20.27
C LYS A 276 -8.16 -17.04 -19.74
N VAL A 277 -9.00 -16.54 -20.64
CA VAL A 277 -10.43 -16.44 -20.34
C VAL A 277 -10.99 -17.85 -20.24
N ASP A 278 -11.61 -18.16 -19.11
CA ASP A 278 -12.25 -19.44 -18.87
C ASP A 278 -13.67 -19.41 -19.44
N TYR A 279 -13.89 -20.18 -20.51
CA TYR A 279 -15.18 -20.39 -21.13
C TYR A 279 -15.76 -21.78 -20.83
N ASP A 280 -15.07 -22.59 -20.04
CA ASP A 280 -15.37 -24.01 -19.90
C ASP A 280 -16.49 -24.27 -18.88
N GLY A 281 -17.21 -25.38 -19.08
CA GLY A 281 -18.42 -25.69 -18.32
C GLY A 281 -19.71 -25.07 -18.89
N LYS A 282 -20.85 -25.72 -18.61
CA LYS A 282 -22.16 -25.30 -19.13
C LYS A 282 -22.63 -23.98 -18.47
N GLY A 283 -22.33 -23.79 -17.19
CA GLY A 283 -22.63 -22.57 -16.43
C GLY A 283 -21.91 -21.35 -17.00
N ARG A 284 -20.58 -21.39 -17.11
CA ARG A 284 -19.78 -20.29 -17.69
C ARG A 284 -20.18 -19.94 -19.13
N LYS A 285 -20.50 -20.93 -19.97
CA LYS A 285 -21.01 -20.65 -21.34
C LYS A 285 -22.33 -19.90 -21.34
N LYS A 286 -23.25 -20.24 -20.42
CA LYS A 286 -24.51 -19.52 -20.24
C LYS A 286 -24.26 -18.10 -19.69
N ALA A 287 -23.40 -17.98 -18.67
CA ALA A 287 -23.00 -16.71 -18.06
C ALA A 287 -22.36 -15.76 -19.08
N TYR A 288 -21.39 -16.23 -19.86
CA TYR A 288 -20.78 -15.45 -20.95
C TYR A 288 -21.80 -15.04 -22.02
N SER A 289 -22.74 -15.92 -22.38
CA SER A 289 -23.80 -15.56 -23.33
C SER A 289 -24.74 -14.48 -22.77
N ALA A 290 -25.03 -14.52 -21.46
CA ALA A 290 -25.81 -13.49 -20.77
C ALA A 290 -25.05 -12.16 -20.70
N LEU A 291 -23.77 -12.19 -20.36
CA LEU A 291 -22.86 -11.04 -20.40
C LEU A 291 -22.87 -10.37 -21.78
N VAL A 292 -22.63 -11.13 -22.85
CA VAL A 292 -22.64 -10.60 -24.23
C VAL A 292 -23.99 -9.99 -24.58
N LYS A 293 -25.10 -10.62 -24.15
CA LYS A 293 -26.45 -10.07 -24.35
C LYS A 293 -26.62 -8.73 -23.64
N SER A 294 -26.18 -8.61 -22.39
CA SER A 294 -26.23 -7.35 -21.62
C SER A 294 -25.38 -6.26 -22.28
N LEU A 295 -24.18 -6.59 -22.74
CA LEU A 295 -23.31 -5.66 -23.46
C LEU A 295 -23.92 -5.20 -24.80
N LYS A 296 -24.65 -6.07 -25.50
CA LYS A 296 -25.43 -5.70 -26.69
C LYS A 296 -26.60 -4.77 -26.36
N THR A 297 -27.35 -5.08 -25.30
CA THR A 297 -28.44 -4.22 -24.83
C THR A 297 -27.93 -2.83 -24.41
N ALA A 298 -26.72 -2.74 -23.86
CA ALA A 298 -26.08 -1.48 -23.49
C ALA A 298 -25.45 -0.72 -24.68
N GLY A 299 -25.49 -1.27 -25.89
CA GLY A 299 -24.86 -0.67 -27.09
C GLY A 299 -23.33 -0.71 -27.11
N LEU A 300 -22.71 -1.48 -26.22
CA LEU A 300 -21.24 -1.62 -26.13
C LEU A 300 -20.72 -2.60 -27.18
N ILE A 301 -21.44 -3.70 -27.38
CA ILE A 301 -21.25 -4.65 -28.50
C ILE A 301 -22.34 -4.39 -29.53
N GLY A 302 -22.00 -4.39 -30.83
CA GLY A 302 -23.00 -4.18 -31.87
C GLY A 302 -24.09 -5.25 -31.85
N GLU A 303 -25.35 -4.88 -32.10
CA GLU A 303 -26.49 -5.81 -32.07
C GLU A 303 -26.23 -7.03 -32.98
N ASN A 304 -25.72 -6.76 -34.18
CA ASN A 304 -25.39 -7.76 -35.20
C ASN A 304 -23.93 -8.22 -35.18
N GLU A 305 -23.13 -7.77 -34.20
CA GLU A 305 -21.74 -8.18 -34.08
C GLU A 305 -21.65 -9.66 -33.68
N SER A 306 -20.88 -10.42 -34.44
CA SER A 306 -20.57 -11.83 -34.19
C SER A 306 -19.18 -11.97 -33.58
N ALA A 307 -19.00 -13.00 -32.76
CA ALA A 307 -17.68 -13.34 -32.22
C ALA A 307 -16.66 -13.54 -33.35
N LYS A 308 -15.54 -12.84 -33.27
CA LYS A 308 -14.37 -12.95 -34.14
C LYS A 308 -13.51 -14.15 -33.76
N ASP A 309 -12.73 -14.63 -34.72
CA ASP A 309 -11.72 -15.67 -34.52
C ASP A 309 -10.40 -15.05 -34.01
N ASN A 310 -10.47 -14.41 -32.85
CA ASN A 310 -9.32 -13.87 -32.14
C ASN A 310 -9.55 -13.95 -30.63
N GLU A 311 -8.52 -13.59 -29.86
CA GLU A 311 -8.51 -13.75 -28.41
C GLU A 311 -9.65 -13.01 -27.70
N PHE A 312 -9.93 -11.77 -28.12
CA PHE A 312 -10.89 -10.89 -27.45
C PHE A 312 -12.32 -11.00 -28.01
N ARG A 313 -12.52 -11.70 -29.13
CA ARG A 313 -13.80 -12.08 -29.76
C ARG A 313 -14.74 -10.95 -30.18
N TYR A 314 -14.73 -9.78 -29.53
CA TYR A 314 -15.60 -8.64 -29.81
C TYR A 314 -14.80 -7.34 -29.77
N ALA A 315 -15.20 -6.36 -30.58
CA ALA A 315 -14.56 -5.05 -30.69
C ALA A 315 -14.48 -4.33 -29.33
N TYR A 316 -15.49 -4.48 -28.48
CA TYR A 316 -15.46 -3.93 -27.11
C TYR A 316 -14.25 -4.40 -26.29
N PHE A 317 -13.90 -5.69 -26.37
CA PHE A 317 -12.76 -6.24 -25.63
C PHE A 317 -11.42 -5.93 -26.31
N GLU A 318 -11.41 -5.75 -27.64
CA GLU A 318 -10.24 -5.22 -28.36
C GLU A 318 -9.95 -3.76 -27.98
N ASP A 319 -10.98 -2.94 -27.85
CA ASP A 319 -10.87 -1.55 -27.37
C ASP A 319 -10.36 -1.51 -25.93
N LEU A 320 -10.84 -2.43 -25.07
CA LEU A 320 -10.32 -2.57 -23.70
C LEU A 320 -8.83 -2.94 -23.71
N TYR A 321 -8.41 -3.87 -24.57
CA TYR A 321 -6.99 -4.20 -24.74
C TYR A 321 -6.16 -3.01 -25.21
N LYS A 322 -6.65 -2.27 -26.22
CA LYS A 322 -6.01 -1.03 -26.66
C LYS A 322 -5.88 -0.03 -25.50
N SER A 323 -6.90 0.15 -24.68
CA SER A 323 -6.84 1.03 -23.51
C SER A 323 -5.81 0.58 -22.47
N GLN A 324 -5.66 -0.73 -22.25
CA GLN A 324 -4.61 -1.27 -21.37
C GLN A 324 -3.21 -1.02 -21.94
N LEU A 325 -3.01 -1.11 -23.26
CA LEU A 325 -1.75 -0.71 -23.91
C LEU A 325 -1.50 0.80 -23.81
N GLU A 326 -2.53 1.63 -23.95
CA GLU A 326 -2.43 3.10 -23.77
C GLU A 326 -2.03 3.45 -22.31
N SER A 327 -2.58 2.74 -21.32
CA SER A 327 -2.19 2.87 -19.90
C SER A 327 -0.74 2.43 -19.65
N ALA A 328 -0.31 1.30 -20.21
CA ALA A 328 1.08 0.84 -20.12
C ALA A 328 2.06 1.85 -20.77
N LEU A 329 1.69 2.44 -21.92
CA LEU A 329 2.48 3.46 -22.59
C LEU A 329 2.66 4.71 -21.72
N VAL A 330 1.60 5.16 -21.07
CA VAL A 330 1.62 6.33 -20.18
C VAL A 330 2.46 6.05 -18.94
N SER A 331 2.33 4.85 -18.37
CA SER A 331 3.15 4.35 -17.26
C SER A 331 4.63 4.38 -17.61
N ARG A 332 5.00 3.85 -18.77
CA ARG A 332 6.38 3.90 -19.29
C ARG A 332 6.91 5.32 -19.49
N TYR A 333 6.05 6.26 -19.91
CA TYR A 333 6.44 7.66 -19.98
C TYR A 333 6.72 8.24 -18.60
N GLU A 334 5.92 7.89 -17.60
CA GLU A 334 6.14 8.30 -16.22
C GLU A 334 7.45 7.73 -15.64
N ASP A 335 7.77 6.46 -15.88
CA ASP A 335 9.06 5.87 -15.52
C ASP A 335 10.24 6.66 -16.13
N SER A 336 10.06 7.18 -17.35
CA SER A 336 11.06 8.04 -17.99
C SER A 336 11.25 9.38 -17.27
N LEU A 337 10.17 9.93 -16.69
CA LEU A 337 10.20 11.15 -15.88
C LEU A 337 10.84 10.88 -14.52
N ILE A 338 10.48 9.77 -13.87
CA ILE A 338 11.09 9.30 -12.61
C ILE A 338 12.59 9.18 -12.79
N ALA A 339 13.05 8.44 -13.81
CA ALA A 339 14.46 8.29 -14.11
C ALA A 339 15.17 9.63 -14.39
N GLY A 340 14.46 10.60 -14.96
CA GLY A 340 14.97 11.96 -15.15
C GLY A 340 15.14 12.74 -13.84
N VAL A 341 14.18 12.62 -12.93
CA VAL A 341 14.21 13.22 -11.59
C VAL A 341 15.30 12.57 -10.74
N GLU A 342 15.36 11.24 -10.69
CA GLU A 342 16.40 10.50 -9.98
C GLU A 342 17.79 10.89 -10.47
N LYS A 343 18.02 10.92 -11.79
CA LYS A 343 19.29 11.39 -12.34
C LYS A 343 19.66 12.81 -11.88
N THR A 344 18.67 13.69 -11.71
CA THR A 344 18.88 15.08 -11.29
C THR A 344 19.19 15.18 -9.79
N LEU A 345 18.47 14.42 -8.96
CA LEU A 345 18.66 14.43 -7.50
C LEU A 345 19.89 13.64 -7.08
N ASP A 346 20.12 12.49 -7.70
CA ASP A 346 21.22 11.59 -7.39
C ASP A 346 22.53 12.09 -7.98
N GLY A 347 22.54 12.62 -9.20
CA GLY A 347 23.76 13.07 -9.86
C GLY A 347 24.89 12.03 -9.83
N GLU A 348 26.14 12.47 -9.96
CA GLU A 348 27.30 11.56 -9.80
C GLU A 348 27.65 11.30 -8.32
N ASN A 349 27.23 12.18 -7.39
CA ASN A 349 27.65 12.14 -5.98
C ASN A 349 26.58 12.63 -4.96
N TYR A 350 25.31 12.70 -5.33
CA TYR A 350 24.19 13.16 -4.48
C TYR A 350 24.30 14.61 -3.97
N ASP A 351 25.03 15.47 -4.69
CA ASP A 351 25.25 16.88 -4.31
C ASP A 351 23.93 17.66 -4.21
N ALA A 352 23.04 17.49 -5.18
CA ALA A 352 21.74 18.17 -5.22
C ALA A 352 20.84 17.73 -4.06
N LEU A 353 20.83 16.42 -3.76
CA LEU A 353 20.10 15.87 -2.63
C LEU A 353 20.66 16.39 -1.29
N TRP A 354 21.98 16.50 -1.17
CA TRP A 354 22.64 17.08 0.01
C TRP A 354 22.33 18.58 0.17
N ASP A 355 22.31 19.35 -0.92
CA ASP A 355 21.92 20.77 -0.88
C ASP A 355 20.48 20.94 -0.38
N GLN A 356 19.55 20.08 -0.78
CA GLN A 356 18.19 20.08 -0.25
C GLN A 356 18.15 19.72 1.24
N TYR A 357 18.90 18.70 1.65
CA TYR A 357 19.04 18.32 3.05
C TYR A 357 19.51 19.51 3.91
N LYS A 358 20.53 20.25 3.45
CA LYS A 358 21.02 21.45 4.15
C LYS A 358 19.96 22.54 4.27
N VAL A 359 19.24 22.84 3.19
CA VAL A 359 18.17 23.86 3.21
C VAL A 359 17.08 23.49 4.20
N GLU A 360 16.66 22.22 4.21
CA GLU A 360 15.64 21.74 5.13
C GLU A 360 16.12 21.71 6.58
N TYR A 361 17.37 21.28 6.81
CA TYR A 361 18.04 21.39 8.11
C TYR A 361 18.04 22.82 8.62
N ASP A 362 18.47 23.80 7.81
CA ASP A 362 18.53 25.21 8.20
C ASP A 362 17.14 25.78 8.49
N ASN A 363 16.13 25.38 7.72
CA ASN A 363 14.74 25.79 7.94
C ASN A 363 14.18 25.21 9.24
N GLN A 364 14.43 23.92 9.51
CA GLN A 364 14.06 23.29 10.77
C GLN A 364 14.78 23.94 11.94
N MET A 365 16.08 24.20 11.82
CA MET A 365 16.88 24.88 12.85
C MET A 365 16.27 26.25 13.22
N LYS A 366 15.99 27.10 12.22
CA LYS A 366 15.35 28.41 12.43
C LYS A 366 13.96 28.31 13.06
N THR A 367 13.19 27.30 12.67
CA THR A 367 11.82 27.08 13.16
C THR A 367 11.85 26.65 14.63
N TYR A 368 12.73 25.71 14.97
CA TYR A 368 12.73 25.02 16.26
C TYR A 368 13.56 25.70 17.35
N GLU A 369 14.59 26.48 16.99
CA GLU A 369 15.46 27.17 17.96
C GLU A 369 14.68 28.07 18.93
N ASN A 370 13.60 28.69 18.46
CA ASN A 370 12.77 29.59 19.25
C ASN A 370 11.41 29.01 19.65
N ASP A 371 11.08 27.79 19.21
CA ASP A 371 9.80 27.12 19.49
C ASP A 371 10.01 25.66 19.85
N ARG A 372 10.25 25.43 21.15
CA ARG A 372 10.42 24.09 21.72
C ARG A 372 9.18 23.22 21.53
N SER A 373 7.98 23.80 21.59
CA SER A 373 6.74 23.03 21.44
C SER A 373 6.59 22.49 20.02
N ALA A 374 6.95 23.30 19.01
CA ALA A 374 6.99 22.85 17.62
C ALA A 374 8.03 21.74 17.41
N TYR A 375 9.20 21.85 18.05
CA TYR A 375 10.23 20.82 18.01
C TYR A 375 9.76 19.49 18.63
N GLU A 376 9.19 19.53 19.83
CA GLU A 376 8.65 18.35 20.52
C GLU A 376 7.51 17.70 19.73
N THR A 377 6.66 18.50 19.09
CA THR A 377 5.59 18.01 18.19
C THR A 377 6.20 17.28 16.99
N ALA A 378 7.19 17.88 16.32
CA ALA A 378 7.84 17.28 15.16
C ALA A 378 8.55 15.96 15.52
N LEU A 379 9.22 15.90 16.68
CA LEU A 379 9.82 14.67 17.20
C LEU A 379 8.77 13.59 17.50
N GLY A 380 7.60 13.98 18.00
CA GLY A 380 6.48 13.06 18.24
C GLY A 380 5.87 12.47 16.96
N GLU A 381 6.09 13.09 15.81
CA GLU A 381 5.53 12.70 14.51
C GLU A 381 6.53 12.00 13.56
N VAL A 382 7.75 11.71 14.02
CA VAL A 382 8.79 11.09 13.18
C VAL A 382 8.33 9.72 12.66
N SER A 383 8.47 9.53 11.35
CA SER A 383 8.11 8.31 10.62
C SER A 383 9.01 8.09 9.41
N ASP A 384 8.76 7.05 8.63
CA ASP A 384 9.52 6.76 7.41
C ASP A 384 9.37 7.83 6.31
N THR A 385 8.37 8.71 6.43
CA THR A 385 8.13 9.81 5.50
C THR A 385 8.25 11.20 6.12
N LYS A 386 8.45 11.29 7.45
CA LYS A 386 8.57 12.55 8.20
C LYS A 386 9.83 12.55 9.06
N PHE A 387 10.73 13.51 8.81
CA PHE A 387 12.04 13.55 9.44
C PHE A 387 12.28 14.83 10.25
N VAL A 388 12.94 14.68 11.38
CA VAL A 388 13.58 15.79 12.11
C VAL A 388 15.08 15.69 11.88
N LEU A 389 15.63 16.66 11.14
CA LEU A 389 17.01 16.69 10.66
C LEU A 389 17.91 17.54 11.56
N ALA A 390 17.33 18.54 12.22
CA ALA A 390 18.06 19.52 13.02
C ALA A 390 17.67 19.45 14.50
N ASN A 391 18.66 19.33 15.39
CA ASN A 391 18.50 19.40 16.83
C ASN A 391 19.09 20.73 17.39
N PRO A 392 18.28 21.80 17.54
CA PRO A 392 18.75 23.06 18.14
C PRO A 392 19.13 22.93 19.62
N PHE A 393 18.63 21.91 20.32
CA PHE A 393 18.83 21.71 21.76
C PHE A 393 19.88 20.63 22.05
N LYS A 394 20.93 20.59 21.22
CA LYS A 394 22.02 19.62 21.34
C LYS A 394 22.64 19.62 22.74
N GLY A 395 22.73 18.43 23.34
CA GLY A 395 23.25 18.24 24.70
C GLY A 395 22.15 18.20 25.77
N GLU A 396 20.90 18.48 25.43
CA GLU A 396 19.76 18.17 26.29
C GLU A 396 19.30 16.72 26.11
N ALA A 397 18.68 16.14 27.15
CA ALA A 397 18.26 14.74 27.20
C ALA A 397 16.94 14.47 26.43
N TYR A 398 16.95 14.78 25.13
CA TYR A 398 15.91 14.32 24.20
C TYR A 398 16.24 12.90 23.72
N GLY A 399 15.24 12.02 23.72
CA GLY A 399 15.41 10.67 23.22
C GLY A 399 14.08 9.94 23.11
N TYR A 400 14.14 8.70 22.66
CA TYR A 400 12.99 7.83 22.57
C TYR A 400 13.16 6.61 23.46
N VAL A 401 12.04 6.12 23.95
CA VAL A 401 11.97 4.91 24.77
C VAL A 401 10.87 4.00 24.28
N LEU A 402 11.13 2.69 24.22
CA LEU A 402 10.05 1.71 24.15
C LEU A 402 9.45 1.55 25.54
N ASN A 403 8.13 1.37 25.59
CA ASN A 403 7.36 1.22 26.81
C ASN A 403 6.52 -0.06 26.75
N LEU A 404 6.92 -1.06 27.54
CA LEU A 404 6.09 -2.22 27.82
C LEU A 404 5.38 -2.02 29.17
N LEU A 405 4.07 -1.76 29.13
CA LEU A 405 3.26 -1.63 30.34
C LEU A 405 2.60 -2.96 30.69
N ILE A 406 3.01 -3.57 31.81
CA ILE A 406 2.18 -4.60 32.45
C ILE A 406 1.22 -3.88 33.39
N GLY A 407 0.01 -3.67 32.87
CA GLY A 407 -1.02 -2.90 33.53
C GLY A 407 -1.71 -3.61 34.69
N PHE A 408 -2.24 -2.84 35.62
CA PHE A 408 -3.24 -3.32 36.56
C PHE A 408 -4.45 -3.87 35.82
N THR A 409 -5.01 -4.97 36.34
CA THR A 409 -6.33 -5.46 35.93
C THR A 409 -7.40 -4.38 36.16
N ASP A 410 -8.54 -4.51 35.49
CA ASP A 410 -9.67 -3.58 35.68
C ASP A 410 -10.09 -3.51 37.16
N GLU A 411 -10.07 -4.64 37.88
CA GLU A 411 -10.36 -4.68 39.30
C GLU A 411 -9.30 -3.95 40.14
N GLN A 412 -8.01 -4.13 39.84
CA GLN A 412 -6.92 -3.43 40.53
C GLN A 412 -6.96 -1.92 40.25
N SER A 413 -7.25 -1.52 39.02
CA SER A 413 -7.37 -0.11 38.61
C SER A 413 -8.55 0.57 39.31
N ALA A 414 -9.70 -0.11 39.39
CA ALA A 414 -10.87 0.37 40.11
C ALA A 414 -10.59 0.48 41.62
N ASP A 415 -9.94 -0.51 42.22
CA ASP A 415 -9.58 -0.53 43.63
C ASP A 415 -8.56 0.56 44.00
N TYR A 416 -7.52 0.76 43.18
CA TYR A 416 -6.56 1.84 43.35
C TYR A 416 -7.23 3.23 43.28
N SER A 417 -8.11 3.42 42.29
CA SER A 417 -8.85 4.67 42.10
C SER A 417 -9.77 4.95 43.30
N ALA A 418 -10.50 3.94 43.77
CA ALA A 418 -11.39 4.04 44.93
C ALA A 418 -10.61 4.31 46.23
N TYR A 419 -9.43 3.72 46.41
CA TYR A 419 -8.56 4.01 47.54
C TYR A 419 -8.03 5.46 47.48
N SER A 420 -7.50 5.87 46.32
CA SER A 420 -6.88 7.18 46.11
C SER A 420 -7.86 8.35 46.26
N ALA A 421 -9.16 8.13 46.01
CA ALA A 421 -10.20 9.13 46.18
C ALA A 421 -10.63 9.37 47.64
N LYS A 422 -10.19 8.53 48.60
CA LYS A 422 -10.59 8.66 50.01
C LYS A 422 -10.02 9.95 50.63
N LYS A 423 -10.85 10.66 51.39
CA LYS A 423 -10.43 11.88 52.10
C LYS A 423 -9.33 11.55 53.12
N GLY A 424 -8.22 12.30 53.06
CA GLY A 424 -7.10 12.16 53.99
C GLY A 424 -5.99 11.20 53.52
N ILE A 425 -6.10 10.63 52.32
CA ILE A 425 -5.02 9.84 51.71
C ILE A 425 -3.92 10.78 51.21
N THR A 426 -2.69 10.53 51.68
CA THR A 426 -1.48 11.23 51.24
C THR A 426 -0.78 10.47 50.12
N GLU A 427 0.15 11.12 49.42
CA GLU A 427 0.90 10.49 48.33
C GLU A 427 1.72 9.27 48.80
N ALA A 428 2.34 9.36 49.99
CA ALA A 428 3.04 8.22 50.58
C ALA A 428 2.11 7.02 50.85
N MET A 429 0.84 7.27 51.21
CA MET A 429 -0.15 6.22 51.41
C MET A 429 -0.62 5.59 50.09
N LYS A 430 -0.69 6.38 49.01
CA LYS A 430 -0.96 5.85 47.66
C LYS A 430 0.18 4.96 47.17
N ILE A 431 1.42 5.42 47.31
CA ILE A 431 2.62 4.64 46.95
C ILE A 431 2.65 3.30 47.70
N ALA A 432 2.36 3.30 49.01
CA ALA A 432 2.31 2.08 49.80
C ALA A 432 1.15 1.14 49.39
N TYR A 433 0.01 1.69 48.93
CA TYR A 433 -1.11 0.89 48.43
C TYR A 433 -0.80 0.28 47.05
N ARG A 434 -0.24 1.10 46.15
CA ARG A 434 0.28 0.69 44.85
C ARG A 434 1.24 -0.48 44.98
N ALA A 435 2.20 -0.43 45.91
CA ALA A 435 3.14 -1.52 46.15
C ALA A 435 2.45 -2.87 46.44
N LYS A 436 1.34 -2.87 47.18
CA LYS A 436 0.57 -4.10 47.47
C LYS A 436 -0.14 -4.66 46.24
N LEU A 437 -0.63 -3.79 45.36
CA LEU A 437 -1.24 -4.22 44.10
C LEU A 437 -0.20 -4.83 43.16
N LEU A 438 1.00 -4.23 43.13
CA LEU A 438 2.13 -4.71 42.31
C LEU A 438 2.63 -6.10 42.71
N GLU A 439 2.52 -6.50 43.98
CA GLU A 439 2.86 -7.86 44.44
C GLU A 439 2.04 -8.96 43.72
N ASN A 440 0.84 -8.62 43.25
CA ASN A 440 -0.06 -9.53 42.54
C ASN A 440 -0.28 -9.10 41.08
N LEU A 441 0.66 -8.34 40.50
CA LEU A 441 0.60 -7.93 39.11
C LEU A 441 0.79 -9.14 38.19
N VAL A 442 -0.01 -9.19 37.13
CA VAL A 442 -0.01 -10.29 36.17
C VAL A 442 0.04 -9.78 34.73
N ALA A 443 0.83 -10.43 33.91
CA ALA A 443 0.86 -10.26 32.47
C ALA A 443 -0.13 -11.24 31.81
N LYS A 444 -0.81 -10.77 30.77
CA LYS A 444 -1.72 -11.55 29.92
C LYS A 444 -1.47 -11.19 28.46
N ASP A 445 -1.55 -12.17 27.57
CA ASP A 445 -1.49 -11.92 26.13
C ASP A 445 -2.71 -11.11 25.68
N GLN A 446 -2.47 -9.97 25.05
CA GLN A 446 -3.44 -8.98 24.59
C GLN A 446 -3.88 -9.22 23.14
N ARG A 447 -3.33 -10.23 22.46
CA ARG A 447 -3.62 -10.55 21.05
C ARG A 447 -4.83 -11.47 20.88
N THR A 448 -5.77 -11.47 21.82
CA THR A 448 -7.02 -12.24 21.73
C THR A 448 -7.79 -11.91 20.45
N SER A 449 -7.82 -10.64 20.06
CA SER A 449 -8.46 -10.18 18.83
C SER A 449 -7.80 -10.71 17.56
N TRP A 450 -6.48 -11.00 17.59
CA TRP A 450 -5.81 -11.61 16.44
C TRP A 450 -6.29 -13.05 16.25
N VAL A 451 -6.43 -13.79 17.35
CA VAL A 451 -7.02 -15.14 17.33
C VAL A 451 -8.45 -15.08 16.80
N GLN A 452 -9.27 -14.16 17.29
CA GLN A 452 -10.67 -14.01 16.87
C GLN A 452 -10.83 -13.65 15.38
N ASN A 453 -9.89 -12.90 14.81
CA ASN A 453 -9.86 -12.58 13.38
C ASN A 453 -9.04 -13.58 12.55
N SER A 454 -8.67 -14.73 13.13
CA SER A 454 -7.90 -15.78 12.45
C SER A 454 -6.59 -15.28 11.80
N TYR A 455 -5.86 -14.43 12.51
CA TYR A 455 -4.52 -13.96 12.12
C TYR A 455 -3.46 -15.05 12.36
N GLY A 456 -3.75 -16.27 11.92
CA GLY A 456 -2.95 -17.46 12.19
C GLY A 456 -3.71 -18.77 12.09
N THR A 457 -3.03 -19.83 12.53
CA THR A 457 -3.48 -21.22 12.44
C THR A 457 -3.71 -21.87 13.80
N TYR A 458 -4.77 -22.68 13.89
CA TYR A 458 -5.10 -23.45 15.08
C TYR A 458 -4.68 -24.92 14.92
N ASP A 459 -3.83 -25.42 15.82
CA ASP A 459 -3.48 -26.84 15.90
C ASP A 459 -4.39 -27.56 16.91
N LYS A 460 -5.33 -28.36 16.40
CA LYS A 460 -6.27 -29.16 17.20
C LYS A 460 -5.61 -30.19 18.13
N THR A 461 -4.42 -30.68 17.79
CA THR A 461 -3.69 -31.67 18.59
C THR A 461 -3.16 -31.05 19.87
N THR A 462 -2.71 -29.81 19.77
CA THR A 462 -2.10 -29.07 20.88
C THR A 462 -3.03 -28.06 21.55
N GLY A 463 -4.13 -27.70 20.88
CA GLY A 463 -5.02 -26.60 21.27
C GLY A 463 -4.36 -25.22 21.15
N LYS A 464 -3.26 -25.10 20.40
CA LYS A 464 -2.44 -23.90 20.30
C LYS A 464 -2.80 -23.11 19.04
N PHE A 465 -2.95 -21.80 19.19
CA PHE A 465 -3.07 -20.88 18.06
C PHE A 465 -1.71 -20.24 17.78
N THR A 466 -1.15 -20.48 16.60
CA THR A 466 0.07 -19.86 16.10
C THR A 466 -0.36 -18.73 15.18
N PHE A 467 0.22 -17.53 15.27
CA PHE A 467 -0.21 -16.36 14.46
C PHE A 467 0.06 -16.53 12.94
N ASP A 468 0.21 -15.45 12.16
CA ASP A 468 0.96 -15.37 10.88
C ASP A 468 2.21 -14.45 10.93
N SER A 469 3.29 -14.67 10.15
CA SER A 469 4.60 -13.94 10.34
C SER A 469 4.58 -12.58 9.78
N LYS A 470 3.66 -12.39 8.87
CA LYS A 470 3.14 -11.15 8.41
C LYS A 470 2.64 -10.30 9.57
N TYR A 471 2.32 -10.88 10.74
CA TYR A 471 1.87 -10.17 11.94
C TYR A 471 2.94 -10.10 13.04
N LEU A 472 4.16 -10.63 12.85
CA LEU A 472 5.23 -10.56 13.86
C LEU A 472 6.50 -9.93 13.30
N VAL A 473 7.22 -9.23 14.17
CA VAL A 473 8.55 -8.69 13.86
C VAL A 473 9.70 -9.56 14.36
N SER A 474 9.44 -10.48 15.28
CA SER A 474 10.46 -11.36 15.87
C SER A 474 10.21 -12.83 15.56
N ASP A 475 11.30 -13.57 15.34
CA ASP A 475 11.31 -15.03 15.19
C ASP A 475 11.23 -15.76 16.56
N ASP A 476 10.94 -15.06 17.67
CA ASP A 476 10.85 -15.68 18.99
C ASP A 476 9.69 -16.69 19.06
N SER A 477 10.07 -17.97 19.08
CA SER A 477 9.16 -19.11 19.21
C SER A 477 8.27 -19.09 20.45
N ALA A 478 8.63 -18.33 21.49
CA ALA A 478 7.82 -18.16 22.70
C ALA A 478 6.67 -17.15 22.51
N LEU A 479 6.78 -16.28 21.49
CA LEU A 479 5.79 -15.26 21.16
C LEU A 479 5.03 -15.54 19.86
N SER A 480 5.47 -16.54 19.09
CA SER A 480 4.85 -16.95 17.82
C SER A 480 3.45 -17.54 17.94
N SER A 481 2.99 -17.77 19.16
CA SER A 481 1.68 -18.33 19.45
C SER A 481 0.99 -17.60 20.58
N PHE A 482 -0.34 -17.63 20.55
CA PHE A 482 -1.16 -17.08 21.59
C PHE A 482 -0.93 -17.82 22.91
N ILE A 483 -0.71 -17.06 23.98
CA ILE A 483 -0.48 -17.61 25.31
C ILE A 483 -1.82 -17.64 26.06
N GLY A 484 -2.55 -18.73 25.86
CA GLY A 484 -3.84 -18.95 26.45
C GLY A 484 -4.57 -20.14 25.84
N LYS A 485 -5.88 -20.17 26.04
CA LYS A 485 -6.78 -21.21 25.54
C LYS A 485 -7.63 -20.66 24.40
N VAL A 486 -7.72 -21.45 23.34
CA VAL A 486 -8.56 -21.17 22.17
C VAL A 486 -9.51 -22.34 21.98
N THR A 487 -10.80 -22.03 21.91
CA THR A 487 -11.85 -23.00 21.61
C THR A 487 -12.42 -22.66 20.24
N VAL A 488 -12.48 -23.66 19.36
CA VAL A 488 -13.05 -23.54 18.02
C VAL A 488 -14.31 -24.41 17.92
N LYS A 489 -15.25 -24.00 17.06
CA LYS A 489 -16.52 -24.72 16.87
C LYS A 489 -16.32 -26.02 16.08
N ASP A 490 -15.47 -25.96 15.05
CA ASP A 490 -15.16 -27.05 14.14
C ASP A 490 -13.65 -27.34 14.22
N GLU A 491 -13.26 -28.40 14.95
CA GLU A 491 -11.84 -28.73 15.22
C GLU A 491 -11.03 -29.09 13.97
N ASP A 492 -11.71 -29.49 12.89
CA ASP A 492 -11.09 -29.78 11.61
C ASP A 492 -10.88 -28.53 10.73
N GLY A 493 -11.34 -27.36 11.20
CA GLY A 493 -11.36 -26.12 10.41
C GLY A 493 -12.37 -26.20 9.26
N TYR A 494 -12.44 -25.13 8.47
CA TYR A 494 -13.13 -25.12 7.18
C TYR A 494 -12.22 -24.50 6.14
N VAL A 495 -12.34 -24.97 4.90
CA VAL A 495 -11.63 -24.36 3.77
C VAL A 495 -12.44 -23.16 3.29
N GLN A 496 -11.77 -22.05 3.06
CA GLN A 496 -12.29 -20.86 2.43
C GLN A 496 -11.27 -20.39 1.40
N GLU A 497 -11.72 -20.05 0.21
CA GLU A 497 -10.87 -19.40 -0.77
C GLU A 497 -10.71 -17.92 -0.40
N ASP A 498 -9.48 -17.44 -0.43
CA ASP A 498 -9.20 -16.00 -0.35
C ASP A 498 -9.60 -15.30 -1.67
N ASP A 499 -9.43 -13.97 -1.72
CA ASP A 499 -9.79 -13.20 -2.92
C ASP A 499 -8.95 -13.53 -4.17
N ASP A 500 -7.82 -14.21 -4.00
CA ASP A 500 -6.97 -14.67 -5.10
C ASP A 500 -7.28 -16.13 -5.51
N GLY A 501 -8.26 -16.78 -4.85
CA GLY A 501 -8.65 -18.17 -5.10
C GLY A 501 -7.74 -19.19 -4.41
N VAL A 502 -6.93 -18.76 -3.45
CA VAL A 502 -6.07 -19.66 -2.66
C VAL A 502 -6.91 -20.24 -1.52
N GLU A 503 -7.01 -21.56 -1.48
CA GLU A 503 -7.68 -22.27 -0.38
C GLU A 503 -6.90 -22.10 0.92
N GLU A 504 -7.53 -21.46 1.91
CA GLU A 504 -7.03 -21.33 3.28
C GLU A 504 -7.89 -22.14 4.25
N THR A 505 -7.24 -22.77 5.23
CA THR A 505 -7.97 -23.33 6.37
C THR A 505 -8.25 -22.22 7.37
N LYS A 506 -9.53 -21.97 7.66
CA LYS A 506 -10.00 -21.03 8.68
C LYS A 506 -10.63 -21.77 9.85
N TRP A 507 -10.73 -21.10 10.99
CA TRP A 507 -11.33 -21.64 12.20
C TRP A 507 -12.37 -20.68 12.77
N GLN A 508 -13.56 -21.19 13.06
CA GLN A 508 -14.55 -20.41 13.80
C GLN A 508 -14.24 -20.48 15.30
N VAL A 509 -13.58 -19.44 15.80
CA VAL A 509 -13.23 -19.29 17.21
C VAL A 509 -14.49 -18.96 18.02
N THR A 510 -14.81 -19.78 19.03
CA THR A 510 -15.96 -19.57 19.92
C THR A 510 -15.58 -18.90 21.23
N ASP A 511 -14.37 -19.16 21.73
CA ASP A 511 -13.87 -18.61 22.99
C ASP A 511 -12.35 -18.47 22.96
N VAL A 512 -11.84 -17.37 23.51
CA VAL A 512 -10.41 -17.09 23.65
C VAL A 512 -10.17 -16.54 25.05
N THR A 513 -9.30 -17.21 25.81
CA THR A 513 -8.95 -16.79 27.17
C THR A 513 -7.44 -16.78 27.34
N SER A 514 -6.85 -15.62 27.64
CA SER A 514 -5.41 -15.50 27.90
C SER A 514 -5.00 -16.12 29.23
N ASP A 515 -3.84 -16.79 29.25
CA ASP A 515 -3.24 -17.27 30.48
C ASP A 515 -2.70 -16.09 31.32
N THR A 516 -2.58 -16.32 32.63
CA THR A 516 -2.13 -15.32 33.59
C THR A 516 -0.73 -15.66 34.10
N ILE A 517 0.21 -14.74 33.95
CA ILE A 517 1.62 -14.92 34.35
C ILE A 517 1.97 -13.87 35.40
N GLY A 518 2.36 -14.26 36.61
CA GLY A 518 2.83 -13.32 37.63
C GLY A 518 4.05 -12.52 37.14
N PHE A 519 4.11 -11.23 37.47
CA PHE A 519 5.10 -10.30 36.91
C PHE A 519 6.56 -10.76 37.03
N ASP A 520 6.97 -11.30 38.18
CA ASP A 520 8.34 -11.80 38.37
C ASP A 520 8.66 -12.97 37.44
N LYS A 521 7.72 -13.90 37.29
CA LYS A 521 7.86 -15.02 36.36
C LYS A 521 7.88 -14.53 34.92
N PHE A 522 7.03 -13.56 34.57
CA PHE A 522 7.03 -12.93 33.25
C PHE A 522 8.39 -12.31 32.95
N TYR A 523 8.94 -11.50 33.87
CA TYR A 523 10.24 -10.85 33.71
C TYR A 523 11.36 -11.89 33.52
N ASP A 524 11.42 -12.90 34.39
CA ASP A 524 12.44 -13.95 34.31
C ASP A 524 12.35 -14.77 33.01
N THR A 525 11.13 -14.96 32.48
CA THR A 525 10.89 -15.75 31.27
C THR A 525 11.27 -14.98 30.01
N TYR A 526 10.85 -13.71 29.90
CA TYR A 526 10.92 -12.97 28.63
C TYR A 526 11.96 -11.84 28.60
N LEU A 527 12.21 -11.18 29.74
CA LEU A 527 13.03 -9.97 29.78
C LEU A 527 14.43 -10.22 30.32
N LYS A 528 14.60 -11.13 31.27
CA LYS A 528 15.89 -11.30 31.96
C LYS A 528 17.04 -11.65 31.04
N THR A 529 16.84 -12.58 30.11
CA THR A 529 17.86 -12.93 29.11
C THR A 529 17.99 -11.86 28.03
N LEU A 530 16.90 -11.13 27.73
CA LEU A 530 16.86 -10.11 26.68
C LEU A 530 17.58 -8.82 27.08
N ILE A 531 17.30 -8.29 28.28
CA ILE A 531 17.79 -6.99 28.75
C ILE A 531 18.63 -7.08 30.04
N GLY A 532 18.51 -8.15 30.83
CA GLY A 532 19.28 -8.37 32.05
C GLY A 532 18.43 -8.39 33.32
N ASP A 533 19.08 -8.34 34.50
CA ASP A 533 18.38 -8.41 35.78
C ASP A 533 17.42 -7.23 36.01
N LYS A 534 16.28 -7.50 36.66
CA LYS A 534 15.27 -6.50 37.00
C LYS A 534 15.84 -5.35 37.81
N LYS A 535 15.71 -4.13 37.27
CA LYS A 535 16.10 -2.87 37.93
C LYS A 535 14.87 -2.05 38.24
N ILE A 536 14.48 -1.96 39.51
CA ILE A 536 13.36 -1.12 39.94
C ILE A 536 13.87 0.31 40.08
N TYR A 537 13.27 1.24 39.35
CA TYR A 537 13.67 2.63 39.29
C TYR A 537 13.57 3.34 40.65
N GLU A 538 14.65 3.99 41.05
CA GLU A 538 14.69 4.91 42.20
C GLU A 538 15.33 6.23 41.74
N LYS A 539 14.58 7.31 41.87
CA LYS A 539 14.99 8.62 41.35
C LYS A 539 16.32 9.07 41.98
N GLY A 540 17.32 9.32 41.12
CA GLY A 540 18.65 9.76 41.54
C GLY A 540 19.58 8.62 41.99
N ASP A 541 19.16 7.35 41.89
CA ASP A 541 20.02 6.20 42.10
C ASP A 541 20.39 5.55 40.76
N GLU A 542 21.62 5.75 40.29
CA GLU A 542 22.10 5.16 39.04
C GLU A 542 22.11 3.62 39.05
N THR A 543 22.14 2.97 40.24
CA THR A 543 22.13 1.50 40.33
C THR A 543 20.76 0.89 39.98
N SER A 544 19.72 1.73 39.95
CA SER A 544 18.36 1.41 39.51
C SER A 544 18.18 1.44 37.98
N ILE A 545 19.26 1.69 37.22
CA ILE A 545 19.28 1.70 35.76
C ILE A 545 20.24 0.63 35.27
N GLY A 546 19.74 -0.26 34.41
CA GLY A 546 20.53 -1.28 33.73
C GLY A 546 21.03 -0.78 32.38
N GLN A 547 21.94 -1.55 31.79
CA GLN A 547 22.46 -1.29 30.45
C GLN A 547 22.48 -2.60 29.66
N ALA A 548 21.73 -2.65 28.57
CA ALA A 548 21.77 -3.72 27.58
C ALA A 548 22.52 -3.24 26.33
N THR A 549 22.97 -4.18 25.50
CA THR A 549 23.40 -3.88 24.14
C THR A 549 22.16 -3.83 23.27
N PHE A 550 21.84 -2.65 22.74
CA PHE A 550 20.68 -2.47 21.86
C PHE A 550 21.02 -2.97 20.45
N THR A 551 20.33 -4.03 20.01
CA THR A 551 20.46 -4.66 18.70
C THR A 551 19.10 -4.69 18.00
N ASP A 552 19.07 -4.92 16.69
CA ASP A 552 17.82 -5.09 15.94
C ASP A 552 17.00 -6.26 16.52
N GLU A 553 17.63 -7.40 16.83
CA GLU A 553 16.99 -8.54 17.49
C GLU A 553 16.34 -8.17 18.84
N LEU A 554 17.01 -7.32 19.64
CA LEU A 554 16.44 -6.84 20.90
C LEU A 554 15.22 -5.97 20.63
N ASN A 555 15.34 -5.00 19.70
CA ASN A 555 14.26 -4.11 19.32
C ASN A 555 13.04 -4.89 18.85
N ASP A 556 13.22 -5.86 17.96
CA ASP A 556 12.14 -6.63 17.35
C ASP A 556 11.47 -7.52 18.40
N THR A 557 12.24 -8.20 19.25
CA THR A 557 11.70 -9.04 20.32
C THR A 557 10.99 -8.21 21.40
N PHE A 558 11.52 -7.03 21.75
CA PHE A 558 10.88 -6.15 22.73
C PHE A 558 9.58 -5.55 22.16
N ASN A 559 9.56 -5.16 20.88
CA ASN A 559 8.34 -4.73 20.20
C ASN A 559 7.32 -5.86 20.20
N GLU A 560 7.70 -7.09 19.85
CA GLU A 560 6.80 -8.25 19.90
C GLU A 560 6.22 -8.47 21.31
N LEU A 561 7.02 -8.31 22.36
CA LEU A 561 6.53 -8.32 23.75
C LEU A 561 5.55 -7.18 24.04
N MET A 562 5.71 -6.00 23.46
CA MET A 562 4.75 -4.90 23.57
C MET A 562 3.43 -5.23 22.88
N PHE A 563 3.46 -5.82 21.69
CA PHE A 563 2.25 -6.28 21.01
C PHE A 563 1.57 -7.39 21.80
N ALA A 564 2.33 -8.33 22.34
CA ALA A 564 1.82 -9.43 23.11
C ALA A 564 1.27 -9.02 24.48
N PHE A 565 1.96 -8.19 25.26
CA PHE A 565 1.66 -8.02 26.68
C PHE A 565 1.37 -6.58 27.12
N SER A 566 1.70 -5.57 26.33
CA SER A 566 1.50 -4.18 26.76
C SER A 566 0.01 -3.85 26.85
N THR A 567 -0.43 -3.39 28.00
CA THR A 567 -1.78 -2.80 28.14
C THR A 567 -1.82 -1.36 27.64
N ASP A 568 -0.66 -0.75 27.35
CA ASP A 568 -0.54 0.55 26.69
C ASP A 568 -0.39 0.35 25.18
N THR A 569 -1.43 0.67 24.42
CA THR A 569 -1.42 0.60 22.95
C THR A 569 -0.84 1.85 22.29
N GLY A 570 -0.65 2.95 23.02
CA GLY A 570 -0.19 4.21 22.43
C GLY A 570 1.26 4.17 21.97
N CYS A 571 2.07 3.23 22.47
CA CYS A 571 3.45 3.04 22.08
C CYS A 571 3.63 2.07 20.89
N LEU A 572 2.55 1.38 20.47
CA LEU A 572 2.58 0.46 19.33
C LEU A 572 2.76 1.23 18.02
N ASN A 573 3.48 0.64 17.06
CA ASN A 573 3.79 1.21 15.73
C ASN A 573 4.49 2.57 15.73
N LYS A 574 5.05 3.02 16.87
CA LYS A 574 5.89 4.21 16.90
C LYS A 574 7.30 3.86 16.46
N THR A 575 7.79 4.54 15.43
CA THR A 575 9.12 4.37 14.79
C THR A 575 10.27 4.15 15.80
N TYR A 576 10.31 4.93 16.87
CA TYR A 576 11.33 4.82 17.92
C TYR A 576 10.75 4.63 19.33
N GLY A 577 9.42 4.53 19.47
CA GLY A 577 8.72 4.53 20.76
C GLY A 577 8.29 5.94 21.21
N TYR A 578 8.10 6.12 22.52
CA TYR A 578 7.69 7.39 23.11
C TYR A 578 8.82 8.40 23.21
N LEU A 579 8.52 9.63 22.82
CA LEU A 579 9.40 10.77 23.00
C LEU A 579 9.56 11.09 24.49
N SER A 580 10.80 11.13 24.96
CA SER A 580 11.21 11.66 26.26
C SER A 580 11.82 13.05 26.07
N THR A 581 11.28 14.03 26.79
CA THR A 581 11.69 15.44 26.72
C THR A 581 12.37 15.89 28.02
N PRO A 582 13.28 16.88 27.98
CA PRO A 582 13.95 17.45 29.17
C PRO A 582 13.01 18.19 30.13
N SER A 583 11.89 18.72 29.65
CA SER A 583 10.94 19.52 30.42
C SER A 583 9.51 19.33 29.91
N ASN A 584 8.53 19.28 30.82
CA ASN A 584 7.11 19.00 30.55
C ASN A 584 6.83 17.66 29.86
N SER A 585 5.94 16.89 30.47
CA SER A 585 5.50 15.62 29.92
C SER A 585 4.05 15.43 30.29
N ASP A 586 3.24 15.01 29.32
CA ASP A 586 1.87 14.57 29.55
C ASP A 586 1.80 13.18 30.21
N TYR A 587 2.95 12.52 30.37
CA TYR A 587 3.06 11.25 31.07
C TYR A 587 3.07 11.43 32.60
N VAL A 588 2.75 10.34 33.30
CA VAL A 588 2.88 10.29 34.76
C VAL A 588 4.31 10.61 35.20
N ALA A 589 4.42 11.33 36.32
CA ALA A 589 5.67 11.94 36.75
C ALA A 589 6.81 10.92 36.95
N GLU A 590 6.50 9.74 37.49
CA GLU A 590 7.48 8.66 37.68
C GLU A 590 7.99 8.13 36.34
N PHE A 591 7.09 7.87 35.38
CA PHE A 591 7.48 7.42 34.03
C PHE A 591 8.35 8.46 33.34
N ALA A 592 7.92 9.73 33.33
CA ALA A 592 8.68 10.81 32.69
C ALA A 592 10.07 10.98 33.33
N SER A 593 10.19 10.78 34.65
CA SER A 593 11.49 10.81 35.32
C SER A 593 12.38 9.64 34.93
N ALA A 594 11.85 8.42 34.94
CA ALA A 594 12.59 7.23 34.55
C ALA A 594 13.04 7.30 33.09
N ALA A 595 12.15 7.72 32.18
CA ALA A 595 12.44 7.90 30.76
C ALA A 595 13.60 8.88 30.51
N ARG A 596 13.61 10.03 31.20
CA ARG A 596 14.72 10.99 31.11
C ARG A 596 16.03 10.41 31.62
N ASP A 597 16.02 9.68 32.74
CA ASP A 597 17.24 9.15 33.33
C ASP A 597 17.83 8.02 32.45
N VAL A 598 16.99 7.15 31.85
CA VAL A 598 17.47 6.15 30.89
C VAL A 598 17.98 6.80 29.60
N VAL A 599 17.31 7.83 29.07
CA VAL A 599 17.79 8.57 27.88
C VAL A 599 19.12 9.27 28.17
N THR A 600 19.27 9.85 29.37
CA THR A 600 20.53 10.48 29.81
C THR A 600 21.66 9.45 29.90
N LYS A 601 21.34 8.21 30.29
CA LYS A 601 22.32 7.11 30.33
C LYS A 601 22.72 6.62 28.94
N GLY A 602 21.79 6.63 27.99
CA GLY A 602 22.01 6.37 26.58
C GLY A 602 21.27 5.14 26.05
N VAL A 603 21.45 4.87 24.74
CA VAL A 603 20.81 3.77 24.03
C VAL A 603 21.08 2.43 24.73
N GLY A 604 20.04 1.60 24.90
CA GLY A 604 20.07 0.32 25.60
C GLY A 604 19.97 0.43 27.13
N ALA A 605 19.99 1.64 27.71
CA ALA A 605 19.70 1.80 29.12
C ALA A 605 18.23 1.47 29.41
N TYR A 606 17.97 0.76 30.51
CA TYR A 606 16.62 0.31 30.86
C TYR A 606 16.33 0.39 32.35
N THR A 607 15.05 0.41 32.69
CA THR A 607 14.56 0.30 34.07
C THR A 607 13.11 -0.18 34.12
N VAL A 608 12.65 -0.52 35.31
CA VAL A 608 11.27 -0.88 35.61
C VAL A 608 10.72 0.14 36.60
N VAL A 609 9.73 0.94 36.19
CA VAL A 609 9.14 1.98 37.03
C VAL A 609 7.71 1.64 37.42
N ALA A 610 7.44 1.76 38.72
CA ALA A 610 6.09 1.63 39.27
C ALA A 610 5.31 2.93 39.05
N THR A 611 4.13 2.83 38.45
CA THR A 611 3.19 3.94 38.27
C THR A 611 1.81 3.52 38.73
N ASP A 612 0.87 4.46 38.72
CA ASP A 612 -0.53 4.22 39.04
C ASP A 612 -1.24 3.25 38.07
N TYR A 613 -0.56 2.88 36.99
CA TYR A 613 -1.06 1.93 35.99
C TYR A 613 -0.42 0.55 36.08
N GLY A 614 0.65 0.35 36.87
CA GLY A 614 1.36 -0.92 36.97
C GLY A 614 2.88 -0.75 36.86
N TYR A 615 3.55 -1.74 36.25
CA TYR A 615 4.97 -1.66 35.96
C TYR A 615 5.20 -1.33 34.49
N HIS A 616 5.92 -0.23 34.25
CA HIS A 616 6.46 0.10 32.94
C HIS A 616 7.89 -0.41 32.86
N ILE A 617 8.18 -1.24 31.85
CA ILE A 617 9.55 -1.58 31.46
C ILE A 617 9.93 -0.62 30.34
N ILE A 618 10.94 0.21 30.62
CA ILE A 618 11.39 1.27 29.74
C ILE A 618 12.78 0.91 29.23
N ILE A 619 13.02 1.02 27.93
CA ILE A 619 14.35 0.92 27.33
C ILE A 619 14.59 2.08 26.36
N CYS A 620 15.74 2.73 26.46
CA CYS A 620 16.14 3.78 25.53
C CYS A 620 16.52 3.17 24.17
N THR A 621 15.81 3.57 23.13
CA THR A 621 16.05 3.14 21.74
C THR A 621 16.98 4.09 21.01
N ASN A 622 16.84 5.38 21.27
CA ASN A 622 17.55 6.42 20.54
C ASN A 622 17.72 7.66 21.43
N VAL A 623 18.89 8.28 21.35
CA VAL A 623 19.18 9.60 21.92
C VAL A 623 19.23 10.58 20.76
N ILE A 624 18.38 11.61 20.79
CA ILE A 624 18.18 12.48 19.63
C ILE A 624 19.45 13.27 19.35
N SER A 625 19.99 13.07 18.15
CA SER A 625 21.10 13.81 17.57
C SER A 625 20.78 14.17 16.13
N ASP A 626 21.50 15.14 15.58
CA ASP A 626 21.47 15.40 14.14
C ASP A 626 21.83 14.09 13.40
N PRO A 627 21.01 13.62 12.44
CA PRO A 627 21.34 12.41 11.67
C PRO A 627 22.65 12.56 10.90
N TYR A 628 22.90 13.77 10.40
CA TYR A 628 24.12 14.18 9.70
C TYR A 628 24.47 15.62 10.10
N THR A 629 25.76 15.85 10.38
CA THR A 629 26.30 17.19 10.64
C THR A 629 26.39 17.99 9.35
N ILE A 630 26.15 19.32 9.41
CA ILE A 630 26.31 20.21 8.24
C ILE A 630 27.79 20.62 8.09
N ASP A 631 28.64 19.63 7.87
CA ASP A 631 30.06 19.76 7.58
C ASP A 631 30.51 18.71 6.55
N GLU A 632 31.79 18.74 6.15
CA GLU A 632 32.34 17.84 5.13
C GLU A 632 32.25 16.35 5.55
N ALA A 633 32.34 16.07 6.86
CA ALA A 633 32.23 14.71 7.38
C ALA A 633 30.79 14.20 7.32
N GLY A 634 29.81 15.03 7.69
CA GLY A 634 28.40 14.68 7.59
C GLY A 634 27.92 14.53 6.15
N GLU A 635 28.41 15.37 5.24
CA GLU A 635 28.17 15.23 3.80
C GLU A 635 28.68 13.89 3.27
N THR A 636 29.93 13.54 3.60
CA THR A 636 30.53 12.26 3.20
C THR A 636 29.72 11.07 3.71
N LYS A 637 29.27 11.13 4.96
CA LYS A 637 28.46 10.08 5.58
C LYS A 637 27.07 9.99 4.95
N PHE A 638 26.40 11.13 4.72
CA PHE A 638 25.10 11.18 4.07
C PHE A 638 25.15 10.47 2.73
N LYS A 639 26.09 10.88 1.86
CA LYS A 639 26.27 10.31 0.52
C LYS A 639 26.56 8.81 0.53
N ALA A 640 27.32 8.33 1.51
CA ALA A 640 27.57 6.89 1.67
C ALA A 640 26.33 6.10 2.13
N ASP A 641 25.44 6.73 2.89
CA ASP A 641 24.24 6.12 3.44
C ASP A 641 23.04 6.19 2.46
N VAL A 642 23.04 7.05 1.43
CA VAL A 642 21.91 7.24 0.49
C VAL A 642 21.37 5.95 -0.13
N LEU A 643 22.24 4.97 -0.43
CA LEU A 643 21.82 3.67 -1.00
C LEU A 643 21.72 2.55 0.04
N LYS A 644 21.94 2.85 1.31
CA LYS A 644 21.88 1.87 2.39
C LYS A 644 20.48 1.87 2.99
N GLU A 645 19.72 0.82 2.67
CA GLU A 645 18.36 0.60 3.15
C GLU A 645 18.26 0.76 4.68
N GLY A 646 17.15 1.34 5.14
CA GLY A 646 16.89 1.63 6.55
C GLY A 646 17.54 2.91 7.09
N THR A 647 18.55 3.49 6.41
CA THR A 647 19.14 4.76 6.86
C THR A 647 18.24 5.97 6.62
N ILE A 648 18.46 7.05 7.38
CA ILE A 648 17.74 8.32 7.17
C ILE A 648 18.03 8.90 5.79
N ALA A 649 19.27 8.81 5.27
CA ALA A 649 19.60 9.28 3.93
C ALA A 649 18.83 8.52 2.83
N TYR A 650 18.71 7.19 2.95
CA TYR A 650 17.92 6.37 2.02
C TYR A 650 16.43 6.74 2.05
N LYS A 651 15.82 6.80 3.24
CA LYS A 651 14.41 7.19 3.40
C LYS A 651 14.16 8.61 2.89
N TYR A 652 15.07 9.55 3.20
CA TYR A 652 15.01 10.92 2.72
C TYR A 652 15.07 11.01 1.20
N ARG A 653 16.00 10.27 0.55
CA ARG A 653 16.08 10.21 -0.92
C ARG A 653 14.74 9.80 -1.51
N ASN A 654 14.18 8.68 -1.06
CA ASN A 654 12.95 8.14 -1.65
C ASN A 654 11.79 9.12 -1.51
N VAL A 655 11.61 9.73 -0.32
CA VAL A 655 10.58 10.76 -0.10
C VAL A 655 10.78 11.98 -1.01
N LYS A 656 12.03 12.40 -1.23
CA LYS A 656 12.32 13.53 -2.13
C LYS A 656 12.12 13.19 -3.59
N VAL A 657 12.53 12.00 -4.03
CA VAL A 657 12.25 11.50 -5.39
C VAL A 657 10.74 11.48 -5.61
N ASP A 658 9.98 10.82 -4.74
CA ASP A 658 8.52 10.72 -4.85
C ASP A 658 7.85 12.10 -4.86
N SER A 659 8.25 13.00 -3.96
CA SER A 659 7.68 14.35 -3.90
C SER A 659 7.98 15.18 -5.15
N VAL A 660 9.20 15.08 -5.70
CA VAL A 660 9.58 15.82 -6.91
C VAL A 660 8.91 15.22 -8.13
N VAL A 661 8.85 13.89 -8.24
CA VAL A 661 8.10 13.17 -9.28
C VAL A 661 6.64 13.60 -9.27
N ASP A 662 5.96 13.58 -8.12
CA ASP A 662 4.56 13.99 -8.00
C ASP A 662 4.34 15.42 -8.51
N SER A 663 5.26 16.33 -8.18
CA SER A 663 5.25 17.71 -8.66
C SER A 663 5.45 17.78 -10.19
N GLU A 664 6.46 17.09 -10.72
CA GLU A 664 6.80 17.13 -12.15
C GLU A 664 5.72 16.47 -13.02
N VAL A 665 5.20 15.33 -12.59
CA VAL A 665 4.07 14.65 -13.23
C VAL A 665 2.84 15.54 -13.27
N SER A 666 2.49 16.16 -12.14
CA SER A 666 1.35 17.10 -12.07
C SER A 666 1.56 18.32 -12.98
N LYS A 667 2.78 18.89 -13.02
CA LYS A 667 3.13 20.00 -13.92
C LYS A 667 3.00 19.60 -15.39
N ILE A 668 3.51 18.42 -15.76
CA ILE A 668 3.48 17.92 -17.14
C ILE A 668 2.04 17.64 -17.59
N ALA A 669 1.24 16.97 -16.76
CA ALA A 669 -0.18 16.74 -17.06
C ALA A 669 -0.93 18.07 -17.27
N ASN A 670 -0.76 19.01 -16.34
CA ASN A 670 -1.39 20.33 -16.44
C ASN A 670 -0.89 21.12 -17.65
N LYS A 671 0.40 21.01 -17.99
CA LYS A 671 0.98 21.62 -19.18
C LYS A 671 0.30 21.07 -20.44
N PHE A 672 0.22 19.75 -20.60
CA PHE A 672 -0.41 19.13 -21.76
C PHE A 672 -1.87 19.55 -21.92
N ILE A 673 -2.62 19.56 -20.83
CA ILE A 673 -4.03 19.98 -20.83
C ILE A 673 -4.16 21.47 -21.15
N SER A 674 -3.31 22.33 -20.56
CA SER A 674 -3.37 23.78 -20.79
C SER A 674 -2.98 24.15 -22.22
N GLU A 675 -1.91 23.55 -22.76
CA GLU A 675 -1.50 23.73 -24.16
C GLU A 675 -2.60 23.30 -25.14
N ALA A 676 -3.36 22.24 -24.79
CA ALA A 676 -4.51 21.82 -25.58
C ALA A 676 -5.69 22.81 -25.50
N LYS A 677 -5.92 23.45 -24.34
CA LYS A 677 -6.95 24.49 -24.19
C LYS A 677 -6.63 25.75 -24.98
N ASP A 678 -5.36 26.15 -25.04
CA ASP A 678 -4.94 27.37 -25.73
C ASP A 678 -4.96 27.26 -27.26
N ASN A 679 -5.18 26.05 -27.80
CA ASN A 679 -5.22 25.79 -29.23
C ASN A 679 -6.57 25.19 -29.63
N GLU A 680 -7.44 26.04 -30.20
CA GLU A 680 -8.80 25.71 -30.65
C GLU A 680 -8.86 24.53 -31.64
N ASP A 681 -7.76 24.23 -32.35
CA ASP A 681 -7.69 23.11 -33.30
C ASP A 681 -7.36 21.76 -32.61
N THR A 682 -7.08 21.76 -31.29
CA THR A 682 -6.68 20.55 -30.56
C THR A 682 -7.84 19.62 -30.27
N VAL A 683 -8.98 20.18 -29.87
CA VAL A 683 -10.17 19.41 -29.50
C VAL A 683 -11.38 19.97 -30.25
N SER A 684 -12.02 19.13 -31.06
CA SER A 684 -13.27 19.47 -31.71
C SER A 684 -14.41 18.67 -31.09
N TYR A 685 -15.43 19.34 -30.55
CA TYR A 685 -16.61 18.69 -29.99
C TYR A 685 -17.78 18.67 -30.99
N ASN A 686 -18.48 17.54 -31.06
CA ASN A 686 -19.69 17.38 -31.85
C ASN A 686 -20.91 17.28 -30.93
N TYR A 687 -21.34 18.41 -30.35
CA TYR A 687 -22.49 18.46 -29.45
C TYR A 687 -23.75 17.81 -30.04
N GLY A 688 -23.92 17.85 -31.37
CA GLY A 688 -25.04 17.19 -32.05
C GLY A 688 -25.15 15.69 -31.78
N ALA A 689 -24.02 15.01 -31.53
CA ALA A 689 -23.95 13.57 -31.29
C ALA A 689 -24.32 13.13 -29.86
N PHE A 690 -24.24 14.05 -28.89
CA PHE A 690 -24.42 13.73 -27.46
C PHE A 690 -25.31 14.71 -26.69
N LYS A 691 -26.02 15.60 -27.39
CA LYS A 691 -27.00 16.55 -26.81
C LYS A 691 -28.16 15.88 -26.07
N ASP A 692 -28.34 14.58 -26.26
CA ASP A 692 -29.30 13.74 -25.53
C ASP A 692 -28.76 13.28 -24.17
N LEU A 693 -27.45 13.36 -23.95
CA LEU A 693 -26.76 12.94 -22.73
C LEU A 693 -26.27 14.12 -21.88
N ILE A 694 -25.87 15.22 -22.52
CA ILE A 694 -25.30 16.41 -21.87
C ILE A 694 -26.13 17.64 -22.24
N GLU A 695 -26.61 18.36 -21.22
CA GLU A 695 -27.33 19.62 -21.37
C GLU A 695 -26.41 20.74 -21.86
N LYS A 696 -26.99 21.78 -22.48
CA LYS A 696 -26.22 22.84 -23.14
C LYS A 696 -25.32 23.60 -22.16
N ASP A 697 -25.81 23.88 -20.96
CA ASP A 697 -25.07 24.61 -19.93
C ASP A 697 -23.86 23.79 -19.41
N ASP A 698 -24.04 22.47 -19.23
CA ASP A 698 -22.95 21.57 -18.85
C ASP A 698 -21.93 21.39 -19.99
N TYR A 699 -22.36 21.42 -21.25
CA TYR A 699 -21.47 21.41 -22.41
C TYR A 699 -20.65 22.69 -22.51
N ASP A 700 -21.29 23.86 -22.35
CA ASP A 700 -20.62 25.15 -22.43
C ASP A 700 -19.51 25.27 -21.38
N SER A 701 -19.74 24.73 -20.18
CA SER A 701 -18.72 24.65 -19.13
C SER A 701 -17.51 23.76 -19.45
N ILE A 702 -17.60 22.82 -20.40
CA ILE A 702 -16.47 21.98 -20.81
C ILE A 702 -15.66 22.68 -21.92
N THR A 703 -16.33 23.48 -22.75
CA THR A 703 -15.72 24.20 -23.86
C THR A 703 -15.04 25.51 -23.43
N GLU A 704 -15.49 26.11 -22.33
CA GLU A 704 -14.78 27.18 -21.62
C GLU A 704 -13.58 26.63 -20.81
#